data_AF-A0A7Z9C1X6-F1
#
_entry.id   AF-A0A7Z9C1X6-F1
#
_cell.length_a   1.000
_cell.length_b   1.000
_cell.length_c   1.000
_cell.angle_alpha   90.00
_cell.angle_beta   90.00
_cell.angle_gamma   90.00
#
_symmetry.space_group_name_H-M   'P 1'
#
loop_
_entity.id
_entity.type
_entity.pdbx_description
1 polymer ?
#
loop_
_entity_poly.entity_id
_entity_poly.type
_entity_poly.pdbx_seq_one_letter_code
_entity_poly.pdbx_strand_id
1 'polypeptide(L)'
;MTVTAFQQANQLLREGKLEEAVVAYQQAIEYNPQFYGAYQNLGEALWKFGCLEQAATAFQKAIELKPSAAWSYFNLAQVLEQLGRKEESIASYEKASELNPQLISLRQQLEASLINDQPVIPDEDIALLYPRAEYQKLELTQLTIQPRNKPKLINDVRLIAYYLPQFHPIPENDLWWGKGFTEWTNVSRAKPLFEGHYQPHIPAELGFYDLRLPEVREAQAELAKKYGIYGFCYYYYWFAGKRLLHRPIDEVVASKKPDFPFCICWANENWTRRWDGLAHEVLIAQDHSLEQNQVFAESIVHILRDERYIRINGAPLLIVYRSDILPDPIRTTELWRKIFKQQGVGEVHLAIAITCFSGVVDPTQLGFDSAVQFPPHGIPAKELTPPETIVSDFSGHFFDYPDAAINGVADAMPDFKFFPGAMTSWDNTARRKSGAHAFLNFHPDWYELWLRGSIEKAKHCSSGDEQLVFINAWNEWAEGAHLEPDTKFGHGYLMATSRALEGNTGWKTILNLLRYFPYKTPDWINQYLDQLEQRILSQDRSLKALAKIVETVGIPQEIISFSVPSGLYWNIESFPPDADVYMTSIVFKGWILNEKTPIKSVEILSKGRLVQRTPIDQQRLDVANFHSTIPGAENSGFLTKVNNPELKSNTEFKLQAVLEDNTCIPLALIPFKSGFQLLGIDNFEQTLLDSEGWQVILNPLRGIAIESDVYRWHLLEKLEKNIQAKEDLIKVMSDFLGKISAECLFD
;
A
#
# COMPACT_ATOMS: atom_id res chain seq x y z
N MET A 1 -23.03 4.38 -44.27
CA MET A 1 -23.04 2.89 -44.19
C MET A 1 -21.75 2.29 -43.61
N THR A 2 -20.64 3.04 -43.48
CA THR A 2 -19.37 2.58 -42.85
C THR A 2 -19.46 2.37 -41.34
N VAL A 3 -20.22 3.22 -40.65
CA VAL A 3 -20.37 3.18 -39.18
C VAL A 3 -21.23 1.99 -38.73
N THR A 4 -22.18 1.54 -39.54
CA THR A 4 -23.13 0.48 -39.19
C THR A 4 -22.51 -0.93 -39.15
N ALA A 5 -21.64 -1.29 -40.11
CA ALA A 5 -21.04 -2.64 -40.15
C ALA A 5 -20.00 -2.87 -39.04
N PHE A 6 -19.13 -1.88 -38.79
CA PHE A 6 -18.14 -1.95 -37.70
C PHE A 6 -18.80 -1.88 -36.31
N GLN A 7 -19.85 -1.06 -36.13
CA GLN A 7 -20.60 -1.03 -34.87
C GLN A 7 -21.35 -2.34 -34.62
N GLN A 8 -21.93 -2.94 -35.66
CA GLN A 8 -22.56 -4.25 -35.57
C GLN A 8 -21.53 -5.33 -35.19
N ALA A 9 -20.34 -5.31 -35.80
CA ALA A 9 -19.25 -6.23 -35.43
C ALA A 9 -18.80 -6.06 -33.96
N ASN A 10 -18.65 -4.83 -33.47
CA ASN A 10 -18.35 -4.55 -32.06
C ASN A 10 -19.47 -4.99 -31.10
N GLN A 11 -20.72 -4.96 -31.55
CA GLN A 11 -21.84 -5.48 -30.76
C GLN A 11 -21.79 -7.01 -30.68
N LEU A 12 -21.58 -7.71 -31.80
CA LEU A 12 -21.45 -9.16 -31.84
C LEU A 12 -20.27 -9.66 -30.99
N LEU A 13 -19.15 -8.92 -30.97
CA LEU A 13 -18.00 -9.21 -30.12
C LEU A 13 -18.34 -9.08 -28.62
N ARG A 14 -19.12 -8.06 -28.22
CA ARG A 14 -19.57 -7.87 -26.83
C ARG A 14 -20.59 -8.92 -26.38
N GLU A 15 -21.41 -9.42 -27.31
CA GLU A 15 -22.36 -10.51 -27.09
C GLU A 15 -21.69 -11.90 -27.07
N GLY A 16 -20.40 -12.00 -27.42
CA GLY A 16 -19.66 -13.26 -27.46
C GLY A 16 -19.93 -14.12 -28.71
N LYS A 17 -20.59 -13.58 -29.74
CA LYS A 17 -20.84 -14.27 -31.02
C LYS A 17 -19.63 -14.12 -31.95
N LEU A 18 -18.57 -14.84 -31.62
CA LEU A 18 -17.23 -14.62 -32.18
C LEU A 18 -17.14 -14.88 -33.69
N GLU A 19 -17.74 -15.95 -34.20
CA GLU A 19 -17.70 -16.30 -35.64
C GLU A 19 -18.41 -15.25 -36.50
N GLU A 20 -19.60 -14.80 -36.07
CA GLU A 20 -20.35 -13.74 -36.73
C GLU A 20 -19.62 -12.39 -36.66
N ALA A 21 -18.95 -12.09 -35.54
CA ALA A 21 -18.15 -10.89 -35.37
C ALA A 21 -16.95 -10.86 -36.35
N VAL A 22 -16.27 -11.99 -36.54
CA VAL A 22 -15.15 -12.13 -37.50
C VAL A 22 -15.62 -11.83 -38.92
N VAL A 23 -16.72 -12.44 -39.37
CA VAL A 23 -17.29 -12.20 -40.71
C VAL A 23 -17.70 -10.73 -40.86
N ALA A 24 -18.33 -10.14 -39.84
CA ALA A 24 -18.76 -8.74 -39.87
C ALA A 24 -17.57 -7.76 -39.91
N TYR A 25 -16.46 -8.05 -39.21
CA TYR A 25 -15.24 -7.24 -39.30
C TYR A 25 -14.56 -7.38 -40.68
N GLN A 26 -14.53 -8.57 -41.28
CA GLN A 26 -14.01 -8.76 -42.64
C GLN A 26 -14.80 -7.95 -43.67
N GLN A 27 -16.14 -7.94 -43.58
CA GLN A 27 -16.98 -7.07 -44.40
C GLN A 27 -16.68 -5.59 -44.14
N ALA A 28 -16.56 -5.17 -42.88
CA ALA A 28 -16.21 -3.78 -42.54
C ALA A 28 -14.86 -3.36 -43.14
N ILE A 29 -13.91 -4.29 -43.24
CA ILE A 29 -12.60 -4.11 -43.88
C ILE A 29 -12.73 -3.98 -45.41
N GLU A 30 -13.56 -4.80 -46.07
CA GLU A 30 -13.80 -4.68 -47.52
C GLU A 30 -14.33 -3.28 -47.89
N TYR A 31 -15.20 -2.70 -47.06
CA TYR A 31 -15.73 -1.35 -47.27
C TYR A 31 -14.71 -0.24 -46.96
N ASN A 32 -13.84 -0.41 -45.96
CA ASN A 32 -12.78 0.54 -45.66
C ASN A 32 -11.46 -0.16 -45.27
N PRO A 33 -10.63 -0.51 -46.26
CA PRO A 33 -9.40 -1.27 -46.03
C PRO A 33 -8.32 -0.53 -45.24
N GLN A 34 -8.47 0.78 -45.02
CA GLN A 34 -7.50 1.63 -44.31
C GLN A 34 -7.87 1.85 -42.84
N PHE A 35 -8.99 1.28 -42.37
CA PHE A 35 -9.44 1.49 -41.01
C PHE A 35 -8.78 0.52 -40.03
N TYR A 36 -7.67 0.94 -39.41
CA TYR A 36 -6.90 0.10 -38.49
C TYR A 36 -7.72 -0.50 -37.34
N GLY A 37 -8.74 0.23 -36.85
CA GLY A 37 -9.61 -0.23 -35.75
C GLY A 37 -10.43 -1.48 -36.09
N ALA A 38 -10.78 -1.67 -37.37
CA ALA A 38 -11.43 -2.90 -37.81
C ALA A 38 -10.47 -4.11 -37.80
N TYR A 39 -9.20 -3.90 -38.14
CA TYR A 39 -8.19 -4.96 -38.06
C TYR A 39 -7.78 -5.28 -36.63
N GLN A 40 -7.68 -4.27 -35.75
CA GLN A 40 -7.39 -4.47 -34.32
C GLN A 40 -8.49 -5.31 -33.65
N ASN A 41 -9.77 -4.97 -33.89
CA ASN A 41 -10.89 -5.70 -33.27
C ASN A 41 -11.16 -7.04 -33.96
N LEU A 42 -10.84 -7.19 -35.25
CA LEU A 42 -10.81 -8.49 -35.92
C LEU A 42 -9.76 -9.42 -35.28
N GLY A 43 -8.56 -8.91 -34.98
CA GLY A 43 -7.52 -9.64 -34.28
C GLY A 43 -7.97 -10.12 -32.90
N GLU A 44 -8.67 -9.27 -32.15
CA GLU A 44 -9.22 -9.63 -30.84
C GLU A 44 -10.32 -10.70 -30.96
N ALA A 45 -11.22 -10.57 -31.93
CA ALA A 45 -12.27 -11.55 -32.20
C ALA A 45 -11.68 -12.91 -32.60
N LEU A 46 -10.69 -12.94 -33.51
CA LEU A 46 -9.98 -14.15 -33.94
C LEU A 46 -9.18 -14.79 -32.82
N TRP A 47 -8.55 -13.99 -31.96
CA TRP A 47 -7.80 -14.48 -30.81
C TRP A 47 -8.72 -15.18 -29.81
N LYS A 48 -9.84 -14.54 -29.46
CA LYS A 48 -10.88 -15.14 -28.59
C LYS A 48 -11.52 -16.38 -29.22
N PHE A 49 -11.61 -16.44 -30.54
CA PHE A 49 -12.11 -17.60 -31.27
C PHE A 49 -11.09 -18.74 -31.39
N GLY A 50 -9.81 -18.50 -31.06
CA GLY A 50 -8.73 -19.50 -31.07
C GLY A 50 -7.92 -19.57 -32.36
N CYS A 51 -8.16 -18.69 -33.34
CA CYS A 51 -7.43 -18.64 -34.60
C CYS A 51 -6.16 -17.76 -34.50
N LEU A 52 -5.17 -18.24 -33.74
CA LEU A 52 -3.99 -17.45 -33.33
C LEU A 52 -3.16 -16.86 -34.48
N GLU A 53 -2.84 -17.63 -35.52
CA GLU A 53 -2.06 -17.13 -36.68
C GLU A 53 -2.80 -16.04 -37.47
N GLN A 54 -4.12 -16.18 -37.60
CA GLN A 54 -4.95 -15.17 -38.27
C GLN A 54 -5.11 -13.92 -37.41
N ALA A 55 -5.21 -14.08 -36.08
CA ALA A 55 -5.22 -12.98 -35.14
C ALA A 55 -3.91 -12.18 -35.19
N ALA A 56 -2.76 -12.85 -35.20
CA ALA A 56 -1.46 -12.22 -35.35
C ALA A 56 -1.37 -11.41 -36.66
N THR A 57 -1.81 -12.00 -37.77
CA THR A 57 -1.86 -11.31 -39.07
C THR A 57 -2.76 -10.07 -39.04
N ALA A 58 -3.92 -10.14 -38.39
CA ALA A 58 -4.84 -9.01 -38.28
C ALA A 58 -4.27 -7.88 -37.41
N PHE A 59 -3.63 -8.19 -36.28
CA PHE A 59 -2.92 -7.19 -35.46
C PHE A 59 -1.74 -6.57 -36.20
N GLN A 60 -0.97 -7.36 -36.94
CA GLN A 60 0.14 -6.86 -37.74
C GLN A 60 -0.35 -5.92 -38.84
N LYS A 61 -1.50 -6.21 -39.45
CA LYS A 61 -2.12 -5.30 -40.41
C LYS A 61 -2.63 -4.01 -39.76
N ALA A 62 -3.19 -4.08 -38.56
CA ALA A 62 -3.56 -2.90 -37.79
C ALA A 62 -2.35 -2.01 -37.47
N ILE A 63 -1.21 -2.63 -37.14
CA ILE A 63 0.07 -1.98 -36.90
C ILE A 63 0.62 -1.30 -38.16
N GLU A 64 0.58 -1.97 -39.31
CA GLU A 64 1.01 -1.37 -40.59
C GLU A 64 0.20 -0.10 -40.92
N LEU A 65 -1.11 -0.13 -40.67
CA LEU A 65 -2.00 1.00 -40.92
C LEU A 65 -1.85 2.13 -39.89
N LYS A 66 -1.52 1.78 -38.63
CA LYS A 66 -1.25 2.75 -37.57
C LYS A 66 -0.08 2.30 -36.69
N PRO A 67 1.16 2.66 -37.06
CA PRO A 67 2.35 2.26 -36.33
C PRO A 67 2.44 2.76 -34.88
N SER A 68 1.58 3.69 -34.47
CA SER A 68 1.47 4.19 -33.09
C SER A 68 0.40 3.49 -32.24
N ALA A 69 -0.27 2.46 -32.78
CA ALA A 69 -1.31 1.72 -32.06
C ALA A 69 -0.71 0.74 -31.03
N ALA A 70 -0.27 1.26 -29.87
CA ALA A 70 0.38 0.50 -28.80
C ALA A 70 -0.38 -0.78 -28.39
N TRP A 71 -1.71 -0.70 -28.29
CA TRP A 71 -2.57 -1.84 -27.97
C TRP A 71 -2.53 -2.96 -29.02
N SER A 72 -2.33 -2.64 -30.30
CA SER A 72 -2.19 -3.67 -31.34
C SER A 72 -0.86 -4.41 -31.20
N TYR A 73 0.23 -3.73 -30.82
CA TYR A 73 1.51 -4.37 -30.50
C TYR A 73 1.44 -5.23 -29.23
N PHE A 74 0.75 -4.76 -28.19
CA PHE A 74 0.55 -5.51 -26.95
C PHE A 74 -0.25 -6.80 -27.20
N ASN A 75 -1.38 -6.70 -27.90
CA ASN A 75 -2.21 -7.87 -28.20
C ASN A 75 -1.49 -8.84 -29.15
N LEU A 76 -0.71 -8.34 -30.12
CA LEU A 76 0.13 -9.17 -30.98
C LEU A 76 1.16 -9.95 -30.15
N ALA A 77 1.80 -9.31 -29.17
CA ALA A 77 2.79 -9.95 -28.31
C ALA A 77 2.20 -11.10 -27.48
N GLN A 78 0.98 -10.93 -26.94
CA GLN A 78 0.24 -11.99 -26.24
C GLN A 78 -0.10 -13.17 -27.16
N VAL A 79 -0.51 -12.90 -28.40
CA VAL A 79 -0.82 -13.94 -29.38
C VAL A 79 0.46 -14.68 -29.81
N LEU A 80 1.57 -13.97 -30.03
CA LEU A 80 2.87 -14.56 -30.40
C LEU A 80 3.45 -15.43 -29.28
N GLU A 81 3.22 -15.08 -28.02
CA GLU A 81 3.59 -15.89 -26.84
C GLU A 81 2.84 -17.22 -26.84
N GLN A 82 1.52 -17.20 -27.09
CA GLN A 82 0.70 -18.41 -27.21
C GLN A 82 1.09 -19.28 -28.43
N LEU A 83 1.63 -18.66 -29.48
CA LEU A 83 2.21 -19.36 -30.64
C LEU A 83 3.64 -19.88 -30.38
N GLY A 84 4.23 -19.59 -29.22
CA GLY A 84 5.59 -20.00 -28.86
C GLY A 84 6.71 -19.19 -29.54
N ARG A 85 6.38 -18.09 -30.22
CA ARG A 85 7.33 -17.20 -30.93
C ARG A 85 7.87 -16.13 -29.97
N LYS A 86 8.69 -16.58 -29.02
CA LYS A 86 9.15 -15.78 -27.88
C LYS A 86 9.90 -14.50 -28.26
N GLU A 87 10.81 -14.58 -29.23
CA GLU A 87 11.61 -13.42 -29.65
C GLU A 87 10.76 -12.32 -30.30
N GLU A 88 9.79 -12.71 -31.13
CA GLU A 88 8.85 -11.78 -31.78
C GLU A 88 7.85 -11.18 -30.78
N SER A 89 7.45 -11.97 -29.77
CA SER A 89 6.62 -11.51 -28.65
C SER A 89 7.33 -10.43 -27.83
N ILE A 90 8.60 -10.66 -27.48
CA ILE A 90 9.47 -9.70 -26.77
C ILE A 90 9.57 -8.40 -27.56
N ALA A 91 9.91 -8.46 -28.85
CA ALA A 91 10.01 -7.28 -29.70
C ALA A 91 8.68 -6.52 -29.82
N SER A 92 7.55 -7.24 -29.90
CA SER A 92 6.22 -6.64 -29.96
C SER A 92 5.83 -5.98 -28.64
N TYR A 93 6.16 -6.59 -27.51
CA TYR A 93 5.97 -5.97 -26.21
C TYR A 93 6.87 -4.76 -26.02
N GLU A 94 8.12 -4.76 -26.52
CA GLU A 94 9.05 -3.61 -26.46
C GLU A 94 8.49 -2.44 -27.25
N LYS A 95 7.89 -2.74 -28.41
CA LYS A 95 7.27 -1.71 -29.23
C LYS A 95 5.96 -1.19 -28.65
N ALA A 96 5.14 -2.04 -28.05
CA ALA A 96 3.95 -1.63 -27.29
C ALA A 96 4.34 -0.71 -26.11
N SER A 97 5.45 -1.06 -25.47
CA SER A 97 6.14 -0.37 -24.40
C SER A 97 6.54 1.06 -24.77
N GLU A 98 7.26 1.20 -25.88
CA GLU A 98 7.70 2.50 -26.41
C GLU A 98 6.51 3.39 -26.75
N LEU A 99 5.42 2.82 -27.26
CA LEU A 99 4.25 3.56 -27.71
C LEU A 99 3.25 3.88 -26.59
N ASN A 100 3.20 3.06 -25.54
CA ASN A 100 2.40 3.31 -24.34
C ASN A 100 3.07 2.67 -23.10
N PRO A 101 3.84 3.46 -22.32
CA PRO A 101 4.60 2.97 -21.17
C PRO A 101 3.75 2.33 -20.05
N GLN A 102 2.44 2.57 -20.02
CA GLN A 102 1.53 1.98 -19.02
C GLN A 102 1.18 0.51 -19.31
N LEU A 103 1.48 -0.03 -20.50
CA LEU A 103 1.15 -1.41 -20.88
C LEU A 103 2.20 -2.45 -20.43
N ILE A 104 3.35 -2.01 -19.87
CA ILE A 104 4.57 -2.81 -19.65
C ILE A 104 4.68 -3.41 -18.25
N SER A 105 4.05 -2.80 -17.23
CA SER A 105 4.18 -3.27 -15.84
C SER A 105 3.70 -4.72 -15.66
N LEU A 106 2.83 -5.22 -16.55
CA LEU A 106 2.42 -6.63 -16.62
C LEU A 106 3.44 -7.57 -17.31
N ARG A 107 4.32 -7.06 -18.18
CA ARG A 107 5.32 -7.86 -18.90
C ARG A 107 6.49 -8.27 -18.01
N GLN A 108 6.93 -7.36 -17.13
CA GLN A 108 7.98 -7.64 -16.14
C GLN A 108 7.57 -8.72 -15.13
N GLN A 109 6.28 -8.84 -14.83
CA GLN A 109 5.73 -9.91 -13.99
C GLN A 109 5.77 -11.29 -14.69
N LEU A 110 5.77 -11.35 -16.02
CA LEU A 110 5.83 -12.58 -16.82
C LEU A 110 7.26 -12.99 -17.20
N GLU A 111 8.16 -12.04 -17.46
CA GLU A 111 9.59 -12.33 -17.66
C GLU A 111 10.22 -12.95 -16.39
N ALA A 112 9.75 -12.55 -15.20
CA ALA A 112 10.11 -13.19 -13.93
C ALA A 112 9.58 -14.64 -13.80
N SER A 113 8.44 -14.96 -14.41
CA SER A 113 7.88 -16.31 -14.45
C SER A 113 8.65 -17.25 -15.39
N LEU A 114 9.28 -16.71 -16.44
CA LEU A 114 10.02 -17.47 -17.46
C LEU A 114 11.47 -17.81 -17.05
N ILE A 115 12.00 -17.14 -16.02
CA ILE A 115 13.33 -17.45 -15.44
C ILE A 115 13.32 -18.78 -14.66
N ASN A 116 12.15 -19.21 -14.16
CA ASN A 116 12.00 -20.45 -13.39
C ASN A 116 12.05 -21.75 -14.20
N ASP A 117 12.23 -21.69 -15.52
CA ASP A 117 12.25 -22.86 -16.42
C ASP A 117 13.63 -23.16 -17.05
N GLN A 118 14.74 -22.62 -16.52
CA GLN A 118 16.10 -23.01 -16.95
C GLN A 118 16.70 -24.08 -16.01
N PRO A 119 17.45 -25.06 -16.55
CA PRO A 119 17.81 -26.27 -15.81
C PRO A 119 18.85 -26.01 -14.71
N VAL A 120 18.65 -26.65 -13.56
CA VAL A 120 19.56 -26.64 -12.41
C VAL A 120 20.92 -27.23 -12.82
N ILE A 121 22.00 -26.45 -12.70
CA ILE A 121 23.38 -26.94 -12.84
C ILE A 121 23.81 -27.52 -11.48
N PRO A 122 24.27 -28.78 -11.40
CA PRO A 122 24.67 -29.41 -10.13
C PRO A 122 25.91 -28.76 -9.49
N ASP A 123 25.94 -28.74 -8.16
CA ASP A 123 26.89 -28.05 -7.27
C ASP A 123 28.39 -28.41 -7.43
N GLU A 124 28.75 -29.35 -8.29
CA GLU A 124 30.14 -29.85 -8.41
C GLU A 124 31.06 -28.91 -9.22
N ASP A 125 30.53 -28.06 -10.10
CA ASP A 125 31.34 -27.21 -10.98
C ASP A 125 31.77 -25.87 -10.35
N ILE A 126 31.22 -25.50 -9.18
CA ILE A 126 31.55 -24.23 -8.49
C ILE A 126 32.93 -24.32 -7.78
N ALA A 127 33.45 -25.53 -7.55
CA ALA A 127 34.66 -25.76 -6.76
C ALA A 127 35.99 -25.41 -7.47
N LEU A 128 35.98 -25.03 -8.76
CA LEU A 128 37.21 -24.89 -9.57
C LEU A 128 37.74 -23.46 -9.75
N LEU A 129 37.04 -22.43 -9.25
CA LEU A 129 37.38 -21.04 -9.61
C LEU A 129 38.20 -20.24 -8.58
N TYR A 130 38.34 -20.67 -7.32
CA TYR A 130 39.12 -19.90 -6.33
C TYR A 130 39.82 -20.78 -5.26
N PRO A 131 41.17 -20.88 -5.26
CA PRO A 131 41.92 -21.60 -4.23
C PRO A 131 41.98 -20.81 -2.92
N ARG A 132 41.75 -21.50 -1.79
CA ARG A 132 41.92 -20.98 -0.43
C ARG A 132 43.39 -20.67 -0.13
N ALA A 133 43.67 -19.45 0.34
CA ALA A 133 44.87 -19.14 1.10
C ALA A 133 44.48 -18.81 2.55
N GLU A 134 45.13 -19.50 3.47
CA GLU A 134 44.96 -19.46 4.91
C GLU A 134 45.15 -18.05 5.49
N TYR A 135 44.26 -17.63 6.39
CA TYR A 135 44.55 -16.56 7.35
C TYR A 135 44.39 -17.06 8.77
N GLN A 136 45.47 -16.86 9.53
CA GLN A 136 45.66 -17.22 10.91
C GLN A 136 44.67 -16.51 11.85
N LYS A 137 44.31 -17.28 12.87
CA LYS A 137 43.55 -16.94 14.07
C LYS A 137 44.21 -15.74 14.80
N LEU A 138 43.65 -14.55 14.63
CA LEU A 138 43.84 -13.40 15.52
C LEU A 138 42.47 -13.07 16.13
N GLU A 139 42.44 -13.05 17.46
CA GLU A 139 41.26 -12.94 18.30
C GLU A 139 40.46 -11.66 18.00
N LEU A 140 39.30 -11.82 17.37
CA LEU A 140 38.21 -10.85 17.42
C LEU A 140 37.40 -11.11 18.69
N THR A 141 37.99 -10.78 19.83
CA THR A 141 37.25 -10.50 21.05
C THR A 141 36.49 -9.18 20.87
N GLN A 142 35.16 -9.28 20.95
CA GLN A 142 34.21 -8.19 21.20
C GLN A 142 34.06 -7.09 20.13
N LEU A 143 33.41 -7.43 19.02
CA LEU A 143 32.34 -6.61 18.44
C LEU A 143 31.28 -7.55 17.84
N THR A 144 30.79 -8.48 18.67
CA THR A 144 29.42 -8.98 18.53
C THR A 144 28.53 -7.76 18.43
N ILE A 145 27.91 -7.56 17.26
CA ILE A 145 26.59 -6.93 17.21
C ILE A 145 25.77 -7.80 18.17
N GLN A 146 25.59 -7.29 19.39
CA GLN A 146 24.62 -7.89 20.28
C GLN A 146 23.35 -7.95 19.44
N PRO A 147 22.66 -9.12 19.33
CA PRO A 147 21.28 -9.07 18.93
C PRO A 147 20.69 -7.98 19.80
N ARG A 148 20.16 -6.89 19.19
CA ARG A 148 19.37 -5.94 19.96
C ARG A 148 18.50 -6.83 20.82
N ASN A 149 18.69 -6.77 22.13
CA ASN A 149 17.88 -7.54 23.07
C ASN A 149 16.47 -7.47 22.49
N LYS A 150 15.83 -8.63 22.26
CA LYS A 150 14.39 -8.66 21.98
C LYS A 150 13.81 -7.53 22.82
N PRO A 151 13.14 -6.51 22.25
CA PRO A 151 12.46 -5.57 23.11
C PRO A 151 11.70 -6.47 24.09
N LYS A 152 12.03 -6.34 25.38
CA LYS A 152 11.21 -6.94 26.43
C LYS A 152 9.80 -6.59 26.00
N LEU A 153 8.89 -7.57 25.90
CA LEU A 153 7.47 -7.24 25.73
C LEU A 153 7.14 -6.30 26.90
N ILE A 154 7.15 -4.99 26.61
CA ILE A 154 7.06 -3.92 27.61
C ILE A 154 5.59 -3.69 27.98
N ASN A 155 4.66 -4.34 27.28
CA ASN A 155 3.23 -4.18 27.50
C ASN A 155 2.56 -5.51 27.79
N ASP A 156 1.83 -5.55 28.92
CA ASP A 156 0.89 -6.61 29.30
C ASP A 156 -0.36 -6.65 28.40
N VAL A 157 -0.48 -5.68 27.47
CA VAL A 157 -1.62 -5.56 26.56
C VAL A 157 -1.61 -6.67 25.50
N ARG A 158 -2.74 -7.36 25.36
CA ARG A 158 -2.91 -8.49 24.44
C ARG A 158 -3.77 -8.05 23.24
N LEU A 159 -3.16 -8.03 22.05
CA LEU A 159 -3.84 -7.68 20.80
C LEU A 159 -4.53 -8.91 20.19
N ILE A 160 -5.83 -8.84 19.97
CA ILE A 160 -6.64 -9.94 19.42
C ILE A 160 -7.20 -9.51 18.07
N ALA A 161 -6.88 -10.23 17.01
CA ALA A 161 -7.39 -9.92 15.67
C ALA A 161 -8.59 -10.82 15.32
N TYR A 162 -9.66 -10.24 14.77
CA TYR A 162 -10.77 -11.02 14.23
C TYR A 162 -10.31 -11.86 13.03
N TYR A 163 -10.80 -13.09 12.93
CA TYR A 163 -10.32 -14.08 11.99
C TYR A 163 -11.48 -14.74 11.25
N LEU A 164 -11.51 -14.51 9.94
CA LEU A 164 -12.57 -14.95 9.04
C LEU A 164 -12.27 -16.34 8.47
N PRO A 165 -13.15 -17.34 8.66
CA PRO A 165 -12.92 -18.70 8.16
C PRO A 165 -13.30 -18.91 6.68
N GLN A 166 -13.90 -17.92 5.99
CA GLN A 166 -14.52 -18.06 4.66
C GLN A 166 -13.52 -18.15 3.46
N PHE A 167 -12.37 -18.80 3.67
CA PHE A 167 -11.33 -19.02 2.67
C PHE A 167 -11.24 -20.49 2.26
N HIS A 168 -12.38 -21.16 2.21
CA HIS A 168 -12.53 -22.50 1.67
C HIS A 168 -13.98 -22.71 1.21
N PRO A 169 -14.23 -23.46 0.13
CA PRO A 169 -15.57 -23.71 -0.34
C PRO A 169 -16.30 -24.67 0.61
N ILE A 170 -17.60 -24.43 0.77
CA ILE A 170 -18.53 -25.33 1.46
C ILE A 170 -19.76 -25.58 0.58
N PRO A 171 -20.44 -26.73 0.69
CA PRO A 171 -21.58 -27.07 -0.16
C PRO A 171 -22.69 -26.01 -0.16
N GLU A 172 -22.95 -25.38 0.98
CA GLU A 172 -23.96 -24.34 1.13
C GLU A 172 -23.61 -23.08 0.33
N ASN A 173 -22.37 -22.60 0.45
CA ASN A 173 -21.91 -21.43 -0.29
C ASN A 173 -21.87 -21.71 -1.80
N ASP A 174 -21.46 -22.92 -2.19
CA ASP A 174 -21.47 -23.33 -3.59
C ASP A 174 -22.88 -23.31 -4.19
N LEU A 175 -23.88 -23.72 -3.39
CA LEU A 175 -25.30 -23.67 -3.79
C LEU A 175 -25.82 -22.23 -3.87
N TRP A 176 -25.43 -21.35 -2.95
CA TRP A 176 -25.99 -20.00 -2.84
C TRP A 176 -25.32 -18.98 -3.76
N TRP A 177 -24.01 -19.09 -3.93
CA TRP A 177 -23.16 -18.07 -4.55
C TRP A 177 -22.41 -18.57 -5.79
N GLY A 178 -22.49 -19.86 -6.07
CA GLY A 178 -21.84 -20.52 -7.20
C GLY A 178 -20.65 -21.37 -6.76
N LYS A 179 -20.34 -22.38 -7.59
CA LYS A 179 -19.31 -23.38 -7.30
C LYS A 179 -17.94 -22.75 -7.00
N GLY A 180 -17.32 -23.16 -5.90
CA GLY A 180 -16.01 -22.71 -5.46
C GLY A 180 -16.03 -21.37 -4.73
N PHE A 181 -17.19 -20.91 -4.24
CA PHE A 181 -17.28 -19.59 -3.62
C PHE A 181 -16.48 -19.51 -2.31
N THR A 182 -15.66 -18.47 -2.23
CA THR A 182 -14.88 -18.06 -1.05
C THR A 182 -14.80 -16.54 -1.02
N GLU A 183 -14.25 -15.99 0.05
CA GLU A 183 -13.96 -14.55 0.14
C GLU A 183 -13.10 -14.06 -1.07
N TRP A 184 -12.16 -14.88 -1.54
CA TRP A 184 -11.36 -14.59 -2.73
C TRP A 184 -12.18 -14.39 -4.00
N THR A 185 -13.37 -14.97 -4.09
CA THR A 185 -14.28 -14.77 -5.23
C THR A 185 -14.76 -13.32 -5.31
N ASN A 186 -15.00 -12.68 -4.17
CA ASN A 186 -15.38 -11.26 -4.13
C ASN A 186 -14.17 -10.37 -4.39
N VAL A 187 -13.06 -10.64 -3.69
CA VAL A 187 -11.81 -9.87 -3.81
C VAL A 187 -11.31 -9.83 -5.25
N SER A 188 -11.16 -10.99 -5.89
CA SER A 188 -10.63 -11.09 -7.27
C SER A 188 -11.54 -10.45 -8.33
N ARG A 189 -12.83 -10.27 -8.04
CA ARG A 189 -13.80 -9.64 -8.95
C ARG A 189 -13.96 -8.14 -8.71
N ALA A 190 -13.45 -7.62 -7.59
CA ALA A 190 -13.55 -6.21 -7.25
C ALA A 190 -12.82 -5.35 -8.29
N LYS A 191 -13.34 -4.15 -8.51
CA LYS A 191 -12.78 -3.18 -9.45
C LYS A 191 -12.80 -1.79 -8.81
N PRO A 192 -11.86 -0.90 -9.18
CA PRO A 192 -11.95 0.51 -8.82
C PRO A 192 -13.30 1.10 -9.26
N LEU A 193 -13.96 1.87 -8.39
CA LEU A 193 -15.20 2.58 -8.73
C LEU A 193 -14.93 4.02 -9.22
N PHE A 194 -13.74 4.54 -8.94
CA PHE A 194 -13.23 5.84 -9.33
C PHE A 194 -11.70 5.79 -9.36
N GLU A 195 -11.07 6.82 -9.93
CA GLU A 195 -9.61 6.91 -10.04
C GLU A 195 -8.95 7.09 -8.67
N GLY A 196 -7.90 6.30 -8.41
CA GLY A 196 -7.25 6.21 -7.09
C GLY A 196 -7.95 5.27 -6.09
N HIS A 197 -9.11 4.68 -6.43
CA HIS A 197 -9.78 3.70 -5.57
C HIS A 197 -8.98 2.39 -5.50
N TYR A 198 -8.57 1.99 -4.30
CA TYR A 198 -7.76 0.78 -4.12
C TYR A 198 -8.62 -0.48 -4.10
N GLN A 199 -8.96 -0.98 -5.29
CA GLN A 199 -9.56 -2.29 -5.49
C GLN A 199 -8.99 -2.92 -6.78
N PRO A 200 -8.82 -4.24 -6.84
CA PRO A 200 -8.90 -5.18 -5.72
C PRO A 200 -7.71 -5.02 -4.76
N HIS A 201 -7.91 -5.35 -3.47
CA HIS A 201 -6.80 -5.63 -2.56
C HIS A 201 -6.16 -6.96 -2.94
N ILE A 202 -4.85 -6.99 -3.23
CA ILE A 202 -4.16 -8.20 -3.69
C ILE A 202 -3.21 -8.70 -2.60
N PRO A 203 -3.32 -9.97 -2.15
CA PRO A 203 -2.43 -10.54 -1.15
C PRO A 203 -0.99 -10.65 -1.66
N ALA A 204 -0.01 -10.38 -0.78
CA ALA A 204 1.42 -10.52 -1.07
C ALA A 204 1.94 -11.91 -0.69
N GLU A 205 2.66 -12.05 0.43
CA GLU A 205 3.45 -13.26 0.74
C GLU A 205 2.62 -14.53 1.02
N LEU A 206 1.37 -14.39 1.47
CA LEU A 206 0.48 -15.53 1.77
C LEU A 206 -0.36 -15.96 0.57
N GLY A 207 -0.47 -15.11 -0.46
CA GLY A 207 -1.25 -15.36 -1.67
C GLY A 207 -2.74 -15.65 -1.44
N PHE A 208 -3.40 -16.18 -2.47
CA PHE A 208 -4.80 -16.62 -2.41
C PHE A 208 -4.89 -18.03 -1.80
N TYR A 209 -4.86 -18.10 -0.47
CA TYR A 209 -4.73 -19.35 0.28
C TYR A 209 -6.07 -20.10 0.50
N ASP A 210 -5.97 -21.34 0.98
CA ASP A 210 -7.11 -22.14 1.45
C ASP A 210 -6.95 -22.51 2.94
N LEU A 211 -7.93 -22.15 3.77
CA LEU A 211 -7.84 -22.37 5.23
C LEU A 211 -8.06 -23.82 5.67
N ARG A 212 -8.25 -24.76 4.76
CA ARG A 212 -8.17 -26.21 5.06
C ARG A 212 -6.73 -26.69 5.18
N LEU A 213 -5.77 -25.91 4.67
CA LEU A 213 -4.35 -26.25 4.70
C LEU A 213 -3.74 -25.85 6.05
N PRO A 214 -3.16 -26.80 6.82
CA PRO A 214 -2.54 -26.50 8.11
C PRO A 214 -1.35 -25.52 7.98
N GLU A 215 -0.53 -25.65 6.93
CA GLU A 215 0.63 -24.81 6.68
C GLU A 215 0.27 -23.32 6.53
N VAL A 216 -0.91 -23.02 5.98
CA VAL A 216 -1.41 -21.64 5.86
C VAL A 216 -1.73 -21.07 7.24
N ARG A 217 -2.47 -21.83 8.05
CA ARG A 217 -2.85 -21.40 9.42
C ARG A 217 -1.62 -21.22 10.30
N GLU A 218 -0.62 -22.08 10.14
CA GLU A 218 0.67 -21.96 10.82
C GLU A 218 1.46 -20.75 10.37
N ALA A 219 1.56 -20.49 9.05
CA ALA A 219 2.22 -19.30 8.53
C ALA A 219 1.56 -18.01 9.02
N GLN A 220 0.22 -17.95 9.03
CA GLN A 220 -0.54 -16.81 9.55
C GLN A 220 -0.28 -16.58 11.03
N ALA A 221 -0.31 -17.63 11.86
CA ALA A 221 -0.05 -17.52 13.28
C ALA A 221 1.39 -17.07 13.59
N GLU A 222 2.39 -17.61 12.88
CA GLU A 222 3.78 -17.20 13.03
C GLU A 222 4.00 -15.74 12.62
N LEU A 223 3.36 -15.31 11.52
CA LEU A 223 3.40 -13.92 11.08
C LEU A 223 2.73 -12.98 12.10
N ALA A 224 1.54 -13.34 12.59
CA ALA A 224 0.82 -12.57 13.61
C ALA A 224 1.67 -12.41 14.89
N LYS A 225 2.23 -13.52 15.37
CA LYS A 225 3.11 -13.57 16.55
C LYS A 225 4.36 -12.72 16.38
N LYS A 226 4.98 -12.73 15.20
CA LYS A 226 6.18 -11.95 14.88
C LYS A 226 5.96 -10.44 15.08
N TYR A 227 4.75 -9.95 14.84
CA TYR A 227 4.42 -8.52 14.94
C TYR A 227 3.61 -8.14 16.19
N GLY A 228 3.49 -9.06 17.15
CA GLY A 228 2.92 -8.78 18.47
C GLY A 228 1.41 -8.98 18.57
N ILE A 229 0.76 -9.63 17.60
CA ILE A 229 -0.60 -10.12 17.78
C ILE A 229 -0.55 -11.29 18.78
N TYR A 230 -1.39 -11.23 19.81
CA TYR A 230 -1.44 -12.22 20.87
C TYR A 230 -2.26 -13.45 20.47
N GLY A 231 -3.38 -13.25 19.77
CA GLY A 231 -4.27 -14.34 19.38
C GLY A 231 -5.33 -13.95 18.36
N PHE A 232 -6.08 -14.95 17.91
CA PHE A 232 -7.17 -14.78 16.94
C PHE A 232 -8.55 -14.97 17.56
N CYS A 233 -9.50 -14.12 17.18
CA CYS A 233 -10.91 -14.30 17.48
C CYS A 233 -11.63 -14.84 16.24
N TYR A 234 -11.92 -16.15 16.23
CA TYR A 234 -12.59 -16.80 15.10
C TYR A 234 -14.06 -16.44 15.07
N TYR A 235 -14.58 -16.03 13.92
CA TYR A 235 -16.03 -16.04 13.71
C TYR A 235 -16.53 -17.48 13.75
N TYR A 236 -17.49 -17.73 14.62
CA TYR A 236 -18.10 -19.03 14.84
C TYR A 236 -19.54 -19.01 14.33
N TYR A 237 -19.80 -19.82 13.31
CA TYR A 237 -21.10 -19.88 12.63
C TYR A 237 -21.84 -21.15 13.01
N TRP A 238 -22.81 -21.00 13.91
CA TRP A 238 -23.69 -22.07 14.39
C TRP A 238 -25.13 -21.60 14.30
N PHE A 239 -25.99 -22.40 13.68
CA PHE A 239 -27.38 -22.09 13.36
C PHE A 239 -28.29 -23.25 13.77
N ALA A 240 -28.79 -23.23 15.00
CA ALA A 240 -29.74 -24.22 15.53
C ALA A 240 -29.37 -25.69 15.23
N GLY A 241 -28.13 -26.06 15.50
CA GLY A 241 -27.60 -27.43 15.29
C GLY A 241 -26.82 -27.62 13.98
N LYS A 242 -26.84 -26.65 13.06
CA LYS A 242 -26.02 -26.68 11.84
C LYS A 242 -24.83 -25.73 11.95
N ARG A 243 -23.62 -26.24 11.72
CA ARG A 243 -22.39 -25.42 11.67
C ARG A 243 -21.97 -25.16 10.24
N LEU A 244 -21.53 -23.94 9.95
CA LEU A 244 -20.98 -23.54 8.66
C LEU A 244 -19.55 -23.04 8.84
N LEU A 245 -18.71 -23.19 7.82
CA LEU A 245 -17.30 -22.73 7.83
C LEU A 245 -16.47 -23.21 9.04
N HIS A 246 -16.89 -24.29 9.71
CA HIS A 246 -16.35 -24.74 10.99
C HIS A 246 -15.01 -25.48 10.88
N ARG A 247 -14.65 -25.91 9.66
CA ARG A 247 -13.51 -26.80 9.44
C ARG A 247 -12.17 -26.23 9.95
N PRO A 248 -11.83 -24.94 9.74
CA PRO A 248 -10.57 -24.40 10.25
C PRO A 248 -10.47 -24.49 11.77
N ILE A 249 -11.49 -24.05 12.52
CA ILE A 249 -11.45 -24.07 13.99
C ILE A 249 -11.47 -25.50 14.55
N ASP A 250 -12.23 -26.40 13.94
CA ASP A 250 -12.25 -27.82 14.32
C ASP A 250 -10.87 -28.46 14.17
N GLU A 251 -10.19 -28.21 13.05
CA GLU A 251 -8.85 -28.71 12.81
C GLU A 251 -7.83 -28.08 13.77
N VAL A 252 -7.97 -26.79 14.12
CA VAL A 252 -7.11 -26.13 15.12
C VAL A 252 -7.24 -26.75 16.50
N VAL A 253 -8.46 -27.06 16.92
CA VAL A 253 -8.74 -27.70 18.22
C VAL A 253 -8.26 -29.15 18.23
N ALA A 254 -8.51 -29.90 17.14
CA ALA A 254 -8.15 -31.31 17.03
C ALA A 254 -6.63 -31.52 16.92
N SER A 255 -5.96 -30.76 16.05
CA SER A 255 -4.52 -30.90 15.79
C SER A 255 -3.64 -30.24 16.85
N LYS A 256 -4.21 -29.33 17.66
CA LYS A 256 -3.46 -28.42 18.54
C LYS A 256 -2.45 -27.54 17.79
N LYS A 257 -2.70 -27.29 16.50
CA LYS A 257 -1.89 -26.43 15.63
C LYS A 257 -2.75 -25.40 14.89
N PRO A 258 -2.30 -24.16 14.71
CA PRO A 258 -1.04 -23.60 15.24
C PRO A 258 -1.05 -23.47 16.76
N ASP A 259 0.13 -23.49 17.39
CA ASP A 259 0.27 -23.20 18.82
C ASP A 259 0.17 -21.69 19.07
N PHE A 260 -1.07 -21.18 18.97
CA PHE A 260 -1.38 -19.77 19.01
C PHE A 260 -2.70 -19.54 19.76
N PRO A 261 -2.77 -18.57 20.68
CA PRO A 261 -3.99 -18.29 21.44
C PRO A 261 -5.18 -17.95 20.55
N PHE A 262 -6.37 -18.40 20.95
CA PHE A 262 -7.60 -18.07 20.21
C PHE A 262 -8.85 -18.00 21.11
N CYS A 263 -9.86 -17.28 20.65
CA CYS A 263 -11.23 -17.35 21.19
C CYS A 263 -12.23 -17.35 20.04
N ILE A 264 -13.53 -17.44 20.36
CA ILE A 264 -14.60 -17.38 19.37
C ILE A 264 -15.55 -16.20 19.60
N CYS A 265 -16.02 -15.62 18.49
CA CYS A 265 -17.15 -14.71 18.43
C CYS A 265 -18.30 -15.41 17.70
N TRP A 266 -19.40 -15.65 18.41
CA TRP A 266 -20.59 -16.26 17.82
C TRP A 266 -21.33 -15.22 16.96
N ALA A 267 -21.21 -15.37 15.63
CA ALA A 267 -21.96 -14.62 14.64
C ALA A 267 -23.40 -15.14 14.61
N ASN A 268 -24.19 -14.69 15.57
CA ASN A 268 -25.46 -15.31 15.97
C ASN A 268 -26.69 -14.75 15.24
N GLU A 269 -26.50 -14.01 14.16
CA GLU A 269 -27.57 -13.51 13.31
C GLU A 269 -28.03 -14.52 12.25
N ASN A 270 -29.13 -14.24 11.56
CA ASN A 270 -29.56 -15.04 10.40
C ASN A 270 -28.55 -14.86 9.26
N TRP A 271 -28.22 -15.94 8.57
CA TRP A 271 -27.51 -15.79 7.29
C TRP A 271 -28.53 -15.46 6.22
N THR A 272 -28.37 -14.31 5.58
CA THR A 272 -29.28 -13.83 4.54
C THR A 272 -28.53 -13.56 3.25
N ARG A 273 -29.25 -13.47 2.12
CA ARG A 273 -28.68 -13.16 0.81
C ARG A 273 -28.21 -11.71 0.63
N ARG A 274 -28.62 -10.82 1.53
CA ARG A 274 -28.17 -9.43 1.56
C ARG A 274 -27.54 -9.17 2.92
N TRP A 275 -26.33 -8.64 2.94
CA TRP A 275 -25.58 -8.30 4.16
C TRP A 275 -26.18 -7.12 4.97
N ASP A 276 -27.47 -6.79 4.78
CA ASP A 276 -28.13 -5.62 5.37
C ASP A 276 -28.95 -5.91 6.64
N GLY A 277 -29.00 -7.17 7.09
CA GLY A 277 -29.76 -7.57 8.28
C GLY A 277 -31.28 -7.45 8.13
N LEU A 278 -31.79 -7.14 6.93
CA LEU A 278 -33.22 -7.02 6.65
C LEU A 278 -33.74 -8.34 6.07
N ALA A 279 -34.71 -8.93 6.78
CA ALA A 279 -35.17 -10.31 6.66
C ALA A 279 -36.05 -10.60 5.43
N HIS A 280 -35.54 -10.38 4.21
CA HIS A 280 -36.32 -10.69 3.00
C HIS A 280 -35.88 -11.97 2.26
N GLU A 281 -34.65 -12.49 2.45
CA GLU A 281 -34.24 -13.81 1.94
C GLU A 281 -33.23 -14.49 2.88
N VAL A 282 -33.74 -15.20 3.89
CA VAL A 282 -32.93 -15.99 4.84
C VAL A 282 -32.45 -17.29 4.18
N LEU A 283 -31.12 -17.49 4.13
CA LEU A 283 -30.47 -18.70 3.62
C LEU A 283 -30.38 -19.78 4.70
N ILE A 284 -30.04 -19.38 5.92
CA ILE A 284 -30.14 -20.22 7.11
C ILE A 284 -30.58 -19.37 8.29
N ALA A 285 -31.65 -19.80 8.95
CA ALA A 285 -32.23 -19.11 10.09
C ALA A 285 -31.52 -19.53 11.38
N GLN A 286 -31.48 -18.60 12.32
CA GLN A 286 -31.12 -18.85 13.69
C GLN A 286 -32.37 -19.11 14.54
N ASP A 287 -32.21 -19.94 15.57
CA ASP A 287 -33.20 -20.13 16.62
C ASP A 287 -32.55 -19.89 17.98
N HIS A 288 -33.05 -18.88 18.69
CA HIS A 288 -32.58 -18.44 20.01
C HIS A 288 -33.48 -18.94 21.14
N SER A 289 -34.26 -20.00 20.92
CA SER A 289 -34.95 -20.72 21.99
C SER A 289 -33.96 -21.22 23.04
N LEU A 290 -34.42 -21.39 24.29
CA LEU A 290 -33.57 -21.86 25.38
C LEU A 290 -33.02 -23.26 25.10
N GLU A 291 -33.82 -24.11 24.44
CA GLU A 291 -33.40 -25.44 23.99
C GLU A 291 -32.23 -25.36 23.01
N GLN A 292 -32.30 -24.51 21.99
CA GLN A 292 -31.21 -24.34 21.03
C GLN A 292 -29.98 -23.68 21.65
N ASN A 293 -30.17 -22.69 22.52
CA ASN A 293 -29.07 -22.07 23.26
C ASN A 293 -28.36 -23.05 24.21
N GLN A 294 -29.07 -24.03 24.76
CA GLN A 294 -28.46 -25.14 25.49
C GLN A 294 -27.60 -26.00 24.56
N VAL A 295 -28.13 -26.43 23.41
CA VAL A 295 -27.38 -27.25 22.43
C VAL A 295 -26.13 -26.51 21.94
N PHE A 296 -26.24 -25.20 21.69
CA PHE A 296 -25.10 -24.36 21.34
C PHE A 296 -24.01 -24.43 22.42
N ALA A 297 -24.35 -24.16 23.68
CA ALA A 297 -23.39 -24.17 24.78
C ALA A 297 -22.71 -25.54 24.93
N GLU A 298 -23.48 -26.62 24.90
CA GLU A 298 -22.95 -27.98 24.95
C GLU A 298 -21.98 -28.26 23.79
N SER A 299 -22.28 -27.76 22.59
CA SER A 299 -21.47 -28.00 21.39
C SER A 299 -20.07 -27.38 21.46
N ILE A 300 -19.88 -26.27 22.18
CA ILE A 300 -18.60 -25.53 22.23
C ILE A 300 -17.73 -25.88 23.44
N VAL A 301 -18.22 -26.70 24.39
CA VAL A 301 -17.47 -27.09 25.61
C VAL A 301 -16.05 -27.57 25.30
N HIS A 302 -15.89 -28.40 24.27
CA HIS A 302 -14.60 -28.97 23.90
C HIS A 302 -13.60 -27.90 23.38
N ILE A 303 -14.11 -26.82 22.77
CA ILE A 303 -13.32 -25.66 22.31
C ILE A 303 -12.89 -24.83 23.53
N LEU A 304 -13.83 -24.54 24.44
CA LEU A 304 -13.58 -23.72 25.64
C LEU A 304 -12.61 -24.37 26.64
N ARG A 305 -12.42 -25.69 26.55
CA ARG A 305 -11.45 -26.44 27.35
C ARG A 305 -10.04 -26.46 26.76
N ASP A 306 -9.85 -25.96 25.54
CA ASP A 306 -8.50 -25.85 24.96
C ASP A 306 -7.62 -24.97 25.87
N GLU A 307 -6.38 -25.39 26.10
CA GLU A 307 -5.44 -24.69 26.97
C GLU A 307 -4.96 -23.38 26.34
N ARG A 308 -4.97 -23.30 25.00
CA ARG A 308 -4.64 -22.08 24.24
C ARG A 308 -5.82 -21.11 24.16
N TYR A 309 -6.99 -21.50 24.68
CA TYR A 309 -8.17 -20.64 24.62
C TYR A 309 -7.95 -19.36 25.46
N ILE A 310 -8.24 -18.19 24.90
CA ILE A 310 -7.99 -16.90 25.56
C ILE A 310 -8.90 -16.78 26.78
N ARG A 311 -8.27 -16.48 27.92
CA ARG A 311 -8.90 -16.38 29.23
C ARG A 311 -8.70 -15.00 29.86
N ILE A 312 -9.67 -14.60 30.65
CA ILE A 312 -9.64 -13.41 31.50
C ILE A 312 -9.83 -13.90 32.94
N ASN A 313 -8.83 -13.69 33.80
CA ASN A 313 -8.83 -14.21 35.17
C ASN A 313 -9.12 -15.74 35.24
N GLY A 314 -8.61 -16.51 34.26
CA GLY A 314 -8.83 -17.95 34.13
C GLY A 314 -10.14 -18.37 33.43
N ALA A 315 -11.11 -17.48 33.28
CA ALA A 315 -12.39 -17.77 32.61
C ALA A 315 -12.25 -17.63 31.08
N PRO A 316 -12.69 -18.60 30.26
CA PRO A 316 -12.62 -18.50 28.80
C PRO A 316 -13.54 -17.38 28.30
N LEU A 317 -13.03 -16.57 27.37
CA LEU A 317 -13.78 -15.47 26.75
C LEU A 317 -14.69 -15.97 25.62
N LEU A 318 -16.00 -15.76 25.72
CA LEU A 318 -16.97 -16.01 24.65
C LEU A 318 -17.64 -14.68 24.26
N ILE A 319 -17.53 -14.32 22.98
CA ILE A 319 -18.13 -13.09 22.45
C ILE A 319 -19.41 -13.44 21.68
N VAL A 320 -20.46 -12.64 21.85
CA VAL A 320 -21.73 -12.75 21.11
C VAL A 320 -21.92 -11.50 20.25
N TYR A 321 -22.13 -11.69 18.95
CA TYR A 321 -22.14 -10.60 17.97
C TYR A 321 -23.38 -9.68 18.10
N ARG A 322 -24.57 -10.27 18.23
CA ARG A 322 -25.86 -9.59 18.34
C ARG A 322 -26.57 -10.05 19.62
N SER A 323 -26.33 -9.36 20.72
CA SER A 323 -27.02 -9.65 21.99
C SER A 323 -28.48 -9.20 21.99
N ASP A 324 -28.85 -8.23 21.12
CA ASP A 324 -30.17 -7.63 21.00
C ASP A 324 -31.25 -8.58 20.45
N ILE A 325 -30.85 -9.64 19.74
CA ILE A 325 -31.77 -10.63 19.17
C ILE A 325 -32.01 -11.85 20.08
N LEU A 326 -31.36 -11.90 21.25
CA LEU A 326 -31.64 -12.92 22.25
C LEU A 326 -32.98 -12.60 22.94
N PRO A 327 -33.97 -13.51 22.94
CA PRO A 327 -35.29 -13.25 23.53
C PRO A 327 -35.25 -12.93 25.02
N ASP A 328 -34.37 -13.60 25.77
CA ASP A 328 -34.13 -13.39 27.19
C ASP A 328 -32.63 -13.57 27.46
N PRO A 329 -31.83 -12.49 27.31
CA PRO A 329 -30.38 -12.57 27.38
C PRO A 329 -29.90 -12.97 28.78
N ILE A 330 -30.53 -12.46 29.85
CA ILE A 330 -30.17 -12.80 31.25
C ILE A 330 -30.35 -14.31 31.50
N ARG A 331 -31.52 -14.85 31.16
CA ARG A 331 -31.77 -16.28 31.36
C ARG A 331 -30.86 -17.16 30.49
N THR A 332 -30.52 -16.68 29.30
CA THR A 332 -29.62 -17.37 28.38
C THR A 332 -28.19 -17.43 28.92
N THR A 333 -27.65 -16.32 29.45
CA THR A 333 -26.31 -16.31 30.03
C THR A 333 -26.23 -17.13 31.31
N GLU A 334 -27.26 -17.10 32.16
CA GLU A 334 -27.37 -17.97 33.34
C GLU A 334 -27.33 -19.47 32.97
N LEU A 335 -28.09 -19.83 31.92
CA LEU A 335 -28.11 -21.20 31.38
C LEU A 335 -26.72 -21.62 30.90
N TRP A 336 -26.03 -20.79 30.13
CA TRP A 336 -24.68 -21.07 29.66
C TRP A 336 -23.69 -21.27 30.80
N ARG A 337 -23.67 -20.37 31.79
CA ARG A 337 -22.81 -20.49 32.98
C ARG A 337 -23.05 -21.82 33.70
N LYS A 338 -24.32 -22.20 33.88
CA LYS A 338 -24.70 -23.48 34.49
C LYS A 338 -24.16 -24.67 33.70
N ILE A 339 -24.36 -24.68 32.37
CA ILE A 339 -23.89 -25.77 31.50
C ILE A 339 -22.36 -25.88 31.54
N PHE A 340 -21.65 -24.77 31.35
CA PHE A 340 -20.18 -24.76 31.33
C PHE A 340 -19.59 -25.23 32.66
N LYS A 341 -20.18 -24.82 33.79
CA LYS A 341 -19.77 -25.29 35.12
C LYS A 341 -20.03 -26.79 35.30
N GLN A 342 -21.20 -27.28 34.92
CA GLN A 342 -21.54 -28.71 34.99
C GLN A 342 -20.66 -29.57 34.09
N GLN A 343 -20.31 -29.04 32.93
CA GLN A 343 -19.41 -29.65 31.96
C GLN A 343 -17.94 -29.29 32.25
N GLY A 344 -17.56 -28.94 33.48
CA GLY A 344 -16.15 -28.82 33.90
C GLY A 344 -15.30 -27.77 33.15
N VAL A 345 -15.91 -26.81 32.45
CA VAL A 345 -15.22 -25.62 31.91
C VAL A 345 -14.91 -24.63 33.04
N GLY A 346 -15.80 -24.54 34.02
CA GLY A 346 -15.73 -23.60 35.13
C GLY A 346 -16.52 -22.32 34.86
N GLU A 347 -16.06 -21.20 35.43
CA GLU A 347 -16.60 -19.88 35.14
C GLU A 347 -16.25 -19.45 33.71
N VAL A 348 -17.09 -18.64 33.06
CA VAL A 348 -16.92 -18.12 31.69
C VAL A 348 -16.95 -16.59 31.70
N HIS A 349 -16.20 -15.94 30.81
CA HIS A 349 -16.30 -14.50 30.60
C HIS A 349 -17.13 -14.24 29.34
N LEU A 350 -18.32 -13.68 29.48
CA LEU A 350 -19.25 -13.41 28.38
C LEU A 350 -19.14 -11.96 27.96
N ALA A 351 -18.90 -11.71 26.68
CA ALA A 351 -18.81 -10.37 26.13
C ALA A 351 -19.81 -10.15 24.99
N ILE A 352 -20.33 -8.93 24.87
CA ILE A 352 -21.11 -8.49 23.70
C ILE A 352 -20.20 -7.74 22.71
N ALA A 353 -20.43 -7.89 21.41
CA ALA A 353 -19.85 -6.99 20.42
C ALA A 353 -20.71 -5.72 20.29
N ILE A 354 -20.09 -4.55 20.27
CA ILE A 354 -20.80 -3.29 20.03
C ILE A 354 -21.00 -3.12 18.53
N THR A 355 -22.22 -3.38 18.07
CA THR A 355 -22.63 -3.21 16.68
C THR A 355 -23.52 -1.98 16.52
N CYS A 356 -23.72 -1.51 15.28
CA CYS A 356 -24.58 -0.36 15.00
C CYS A 356 -26.08 -0.62 15.31
N PHE A 357 -26.46 -1.88 15.51
CA PHE A 357 -27.84 -2.29 15.77
C PHE A 357 -28.20 -2.27 17.26
N SER A 358 -27.21 -2.53 18.13
CA SER A 358 -27.41 -2.69 19.57
C SER A 358 -27.19 -1.39 20.36
N GLY A 359 -26.55 -0.37 19.77
CA GLY A 359 -26.08 0.80 20.51
C GLY A 359 -25.06 0.44 21.59
N VAL A 360 -24.66 1.42 22.41
CA VAL A 360 -23.81 1.18 23.58
C VAL A 360 -24.73 0.88 24.77
N VAL A 361 -24.90 -0.40 25.07
CA VAL A 361 -25.67 -0.89 26.23
C VAL A 361 -24.70 -1.46 27.26
N ASP A 362 -24.95 -1.18 28.53
CA ASP A 362 -24.21 -1.79 29.63
C ASP A 362 -24.44 -3.32 29.62
N PRO A 363 -23.39 -4.13 29.38
CA PRO A 363 -23.48 -5.59 29.26
C PRO A 363 -24.10 -6.26 30.49
N THR A 364 -23.92 -5.67 31.68
CA THR A 364 -24.41 -6.24 32.94
C THR A 364 -25.93 -6.30 32.99
N GLN A 365 -26.61 -5.38 32.30
CA GLN A 365 -28.08 -5.35 32.18
C GLN A 365 -28.62 -6.52 31.34
N LEU A 366 -27.76 -7.15 30.54
CA LEU A 366 -28.08 -8.30 29.69
C LEU A 366 -27.52 -9.61 30.27
N GLY A 367 -26.89 -9.58 31.46
CA GLY A 367 -26.24 -10.74 32.06
C GLY A 367 -24.86 -11.09 31.48
N PHE A 368 -24.24 -10.16 30.73
CA PHE A 368 -22.88 -10.26 30.21
C PHE A 368 -21.88 -9.52 31.12
N ASP A 369 -20.59 -9.83 30.99
CA ASP A 369 -19.53 -9.30 31.86
C ASP A 369 -18.84 -8.06 31.26
N SER A 370 -18.83 -7.93 29.94
CA SER A 370 -18.12 -6.85 29.23
C SER A 370 -18.63 -6.61 27.82
N ALA A 371 -18.15 -5.54 27.20
CA ALA A 371 -18.33 -5.26 25.78
C ALA A 371 -16.98 -5.24 25.04
N VAL A 372 -17.02 -5.50 23.73
CA VAL A 372 -15.90 -5.38 22.81
C VAL A 372 -16.26 -4.39 21.72
N GLN A 373 -15.40 -3.40 21.48
CA GLN A 373 -15.56 -2.47 20.36
C GLN A 373 -15.33 -3.21 19.03
N PHE A 374 -16.20 -2.95 18.05
CA PHE A 374 -16.20 -3.66 16.77
C PHE A 374 -16.28 -2.68 15.59
N PRO A 375 -15.24 -1.85 15.36
CA PRO A 375 -15.21 -0.88 14.27
C PRO A 375 -15.34 -1.59 12.90
N PRO A 376 -15.99 -0.99 11.89
CA PRO A 376 -16.44 0.41 11.82
C PRO A 376 -17.71 0.72 12.63
N HIS A 377 -18.38 -0.29 13.20
CA HIS A 377 -19.62 -0.05 13.91
C HIS A 377 -19.41 0.84 15.14
N GLY A 378 -20.30 1.82 15.30
CA GLY A 378 -20.28 2.74 16.43
C GLY A 378 -19.15 3.77 16.40
N ILE A 379 -18.39 3.89 15.30
CA ILE A 379 -17.37 4.92 15.14
C ILE A 379 -17.90 6.04 14.26
N PRO A 380 -18.05 7.27 14.77
CA PRO A 380 -18.42 8.41 13.95
C PRO A 380 -17.26 8.77 13.02
N ALA A 381 -17.59 9.15 11.79
CA ALA A 381 -16.62 9.64 10.83
C ALA A 381 -17.28 10.62 9.87
N LYS A 382 -16.54 11.64 9.47
CA LYS A 382 -16.96 12.61 8.47
C LYS A 382 -17.28 11.90 7.15
N GLU A 383 -18.51 12.07 6.69
CA GLU A 383 -18.92 11.64 5.35
C GLU A 383 -18.25 12.54 4.29
N LEU A 384 -17.72 11.90 3.25
CA LEU A 384 -17.04 12.54 2.13
C LEU A 384 -17.97 12.62 0.92
N THR A 385 -17.80 13.67 0.13
CA THR A 385 -18.46 13.76 -1.17
C THR A 385 -17.83 12.74 -2.12
N PRO A 386 -18.65 11.96 -2.86
CA PRO A 386 -18.13 11.04 -3.86
C PRO A 386 -17.26 11.75 -4.90
N PRO A 387 -16.15 11.13 -5.37
CA PRO A 387 -15.31 11.71 -6.41
C PRO A 387 -16.06 11.92 -7.73
N GLU A 388 -15.69 12.95 -8.50
CA GLU A 388 -16.35 13.26 -9.79
C GLU A 388 -16.26 12.11 -10.81
N THR A 389 -15.20 11.31 -10.73
CA THR A 389 -14.93 10.17 -11.63
C THR A 389 -15.67 8.88 -11.24
N ILE A 390 -16.56 8.93 -10.25
CA ILE A 390 -17.29 7.76 -9.78
C ILE A 390 -18.27 7.21 -10.82
N VAL A 391 -18.46 5.89 -10.81
CA VAL A 391 -19.49 5.21 -11.60
C VAL A 391 -20.88 5.83 -11.33
N SER A 392 -21.63 6.05 -12.40
CA SER A 392 -22.88 6.85 -12.39
C SER A 392 -24.02 6.27 -11.56
N ASP A 393 -23.95 4.99 -11.16
CA ASP A 393 -24.97 4.28 -10.40
C ASP A 393 -24.62 4.12 -8.91
N PHE A 394 -23.54 4.74 -8.42
CA PHE A 394 -23.14 4.65 -7.02
C PHE A 394 -24.20 5.28 -6.08
N SER A 395 -24.66 4.50 -5.11
CA SER A 395 -25.64 4.89 -4.09
C SER A 395 -25.11 4.68 -2.67
N GLY A 396 -23.81 4.44 -2.56
CA GLY A 396 -23.10 4.20 -1.33
C GLY A 396 -22.68 5.46 -0.59
N HIS A 397 -21.93 5.31 0.50
CA HIS A 397 -21.36 6.44 1.25
C HIS A 397 -19.87 6.25 1.51
N PHE A 398 -19.11 7.34 1.42
CA PHE A 398 -17.69 7.36 1.76
C PHE A 398 -17.45 8.12 3.05
N PHE A 399 -16.50 7.64 3.84
CA PHE A 399 -16.13 8.23 5.11
C PHE A 399 -14.63 8.54 5.15
N ASP A 400 -14.22 9.55 5.90
CA ASP A 400 -12.83 9.90 6.07
C ASP A 400 -12.18 9.02 7.15
N TYR A 401 -11.20 8.20 6.78
CA TYR A 401 -10.51 7.32 7.72
C TYR A 401 -9.73 8.07 8.81
N PRO A 402 -8.95 9.14 8.50
CA PRO A 402 -8.29 9.95 9.52
C PRO A 402 -9.24 10.46 10.60
N ASP A 403 -10.41 10.96 10.20
CA ASP A 403 -11.44 11.43 11.16
C ASP A 403 -11.95 10.28 12.05
N ALA A 404 -12.22 9.10 11.48
CA ALA A 404 -12.59 7.90 12.23
C ALA A 404 -11.52 7.48 13.24
N ALA A 405 -10.25 7.51 12.84
CA ALA A 405 -9.12 7.19 13.70
C ALA A 405 -8.98 8.18 14.85
N ILE A 406 -9.15 9.48 14.59
CA ILE A 406 -9.12 10.52 15.61
C ILE A 406 -10.27 10.33 16.60
N ASN A 407 -11.50 10.11 16.11
CA ASN A 407 -12.66 9.86 16.98
C ASN A 407 -12.46 8.60 17.82
N GLY A 408 -11.97 7.52 17.20
CA GLY A 408 -11.62 6.27 17.89
C GLY A 408 -10.59 6.46 19.01
N VAL A 409 -9.68 7.44 18.90
CA VAL A 409 -8.76 7.83 19.99
C VAL A 409 -9.41 8.76 21.00
N ALA A 410 -10.18 9.75 20.55
CA ALA A 410 -10.75 10.81 21.39
C ALA A 410 -11.91 10.34 22.28
N ASP A 411 -12.69 9.35 21.82
CA ASP A 411 -13.88 8.90 22.51
C ASP A 411 -13.57 8.35 23.91
N ALA A 412 -14.34 8.77 24.90
CA ALA A 412 -14.23 8.22 26.25
C ALA A 412 -14.75 6.77 26.28
N MET A 413 -14.05 5.93 27.03
CA MET A 413 -14.49 4.60 27.43
C MET A 413 -15.75 4.72 28.30
N PRO A 414 -16.73 3.80 28.13
CA PRO A 414 -17.94 3.80 28.94
C PRO A 414 -17.65 3.33 30.39
N ASP A 415 -18.60 3.62 31.29
CA ASP A 415 -18.52 3.28 32.73
C ASP A 415 -18.77 1.79 33.04
N PHE A 416 -18.45 0.88 32.12
CA PHE A 416 -18.51 -0.57 32.30
C PHE A 416 -17.30 -1.23 31.63
N LYS A 417 -17.06 -2.53 31.93
CA LYS A 417 -15.91 -3.25 31.37
C LYS A 417 -15.99 -3.29 29.84
N PHE A 418 -15.05 -2.63 29.19
CA PHE A 418 -15.04 -2.43 27.75
C PHE A 418 -13.64 -2.68 27.20
N PHE A 419 -13.56 -3.50 26.16
CA PHE A 419 -12.32 -3.77 25.45
C PHE A 419 -12.29 -2.91 24.18
N PRO A 420 -11.35 -1.94 24.09
CA PRO A 420 -11.28 -1.05 22.95
C PRO A 420 -10.83 -1.79 21.69
N GLY A 421 -11.09 -1.19 20.54
CA GLY A 421 -10.73 -1.77 19.26
C GLY A 421 -10.27 -0.74 18.25
N ALA A 422 -9.65 -1.22 17.18
CA ALA A 422 -9.29 -0.43 16.01
C ALA A 422 -9.55 -1.25 14.75
N MET A 423 -9.93 -0.59 13.66
CA MET A 423 -9.97 -1.24 12.34
C MET A 423 -8.77 -0.82 11.51
N THR A 424 -8.34 -1.68 10.61
CA THR A 424 -7.37 -1.36 9.53
C THR A 424 -8.05 -0.48 8.48
N SER A 425 -7.89 -0.72 7.18
CA SER A 425 -8.81 -0.11 6.20
C SER A 425 -10.20 -0.72 6.29
N TRP A 426 -11.20 -0.09 5.66
CA TRP A 426 -12.53 -0.71 5.52
C TRP A 426 -13.23 -0.22 4.26
N ASP A 427 -13.61 -1.14 3.38
CA ASP A 427 -14.22 -0.93 2.07
C ASP A 427 -14.95 -2.21 1.62
N ASN A 428 -16.29 -2.20 1.66
CA ASN A 428 -17.09 -3.36 1.27
C ASN A 428 -17.55 -3.34 -0.21
N THR A 429 -16.92 -2.53 -1.07
CA THR A 429 -17.23 -2.44 -2.50
C THR A 429 -17.07 -3.77 -3.24
N ALA A 430 -16.13 -4.62 -2.82
CA ALA A 430 -15.99 -5.98 -3.37
C ALA A 430 -17.25 -6.84 -3.18
N ARG A 431 -18.03 -6.59 -2.11
CA ARG A 431 -19.28 -7.30 -1.81
C ARG A 431 -20.51 -6.57 -2.40
N ARG A 432 -20.61 -5.25 -2.23
CA ARG A 432 -21.86 -4.48 -2.50
C ARG A 432 -21.84 -3.64 -3.78
N LYS A 433 -20.68 -3.46 -4.41
CA LYS A 433 -20.51 -2.66 -5.64
C LYS A 433 -21.04 -1.23 -5.47
N SER A 434 -22.08 -0.82 -6.21
CA SER A 434 -22.60 0.55 -6.18
C SER A 434 -23.31 0.92 -4.89
N GLY A 435 -23.83 -0.03 -4.10
CA GLY A 435 -24.46 0.21 -2.80
C GLY A 435 -23.52 0.06 -1.61
N ALA A 436 -22.22 0.20 -1.82
CA ALA A 436 -21.18 -0.05 -0.83
C ALA A 436 -20.89 1.15 0.07
N HIS A 437 -20.23 0.91 1.18
CA HIS A 437 -19.64 1.95 2.00
C HIS A 437 -18.13 1.71 2.07
N ALA A 438 -17.34 2.79 2.15
CA ALA A 438 -15.89 2.68 2.31
C ALA A 438 -15.29 3.86 3.06
N PHE A 439 -14.20 3.61 3.77
CA PHE A 439 -13.36 4.63 4.39
C PHE A 439 -12.19 4.96 3.47
N LEU A 440 -12.12 6.21 3.03
CA LEU A 440 -11.08 6.71 2.14
C LEU A 440 -9.94 7.37 2.91
N ASN A 441 -8.88 7.78 2.21
CA ASN A 441 -7.70 8.44 2.79
C ASN A 441 -6.95 7.60 3.83
N PHE A 442 -7.09 6.27 3.75
CA PHE A 442 -6.38 5.35 4.62
C PHE A 442 -4.86 5.40 4.42
N HIS A 443 -4.12 5.39 5.54
CA HIS A 443 -2.67 5.16 5.58
C HIS A 443 -2.31 4.42 6.88
N PRO A 444 -1.33 3.50 6.90
CA PRO A 444 -0.94 2.76 8.10
C PRO A 444 -0.61 3.63 9.33
N ASP A 445 -0.14 4.86 9.14
CA ASP A 445 0.11 5.81 10.23
C ASP A 445 -1.17 6.17 11.02
N TRP A 446 -2.31 6.30 10.35
CA TRP A 446 -3.59 6.58 11.01
C TRP A 446 -4.10 5.37 11.80
N TYR A 447 -3.89 4.17 11.23
CA TYR A 447 -4.14 2.92 11.95
C TYR A 447 -3.23 2.78 13.18
N GLU A 448 -1.94 3.13 13.06
CA GLU A 448 -1.02 3.14 14.20
C GLU A 448 -1.50 4.07 15.30
N LEU A 449 -1.95 5.28 14.95
CA LEU A 449 -2.53 6.23 15.92
C LEU A 449 -3.72 5.63 16.64
N TRP A 450 -4.69 5.08 15.89
CA TRP A 450 -5.88 4.49 16.48
C TRP A 450 -5.53 3.34 17.41
N LEU A 451 -4.75 2.38 16.93
CA LEU A 451 -4.33 1.23 17.72
C LEU A 451 -3.56 1.65 18.96
N ARG A 452 -2.63 2.62 18.85
CA ARG A 452 -1.88 3.12 20.00
C ARG A 452 -2.80 3.78 21.01
N GLY A 453 -3.77 4.57 20.59
CA GLY A 453 -4.78 5.14 21.48
C GLY A 453 -5.59 4.05 22.19
N SER A 454 -6.04 3.02 21.49
CA SER A 454 -6.77 1.88 22.07
C SER A 454 -5.92 1.09 23.08
N ILE A 455 -4.62 0.93 22.82
CA ILE A 455 -3.66 0.33 23.78
C ILE A 455 -3.55 1.18 25.04
N GLU A 456 -3.48 2.51 24.92
CA GLU A 456 -3.39 3.40 26.07
C GLU A 456 -4.71 3.44 26.86
N LYS A 457 -5.87 3.35 26.20
CA LYS A 457 -7.18 3.16 26.86
C LYS A 457 -7.20 1.86 27.67
N ALA A 458 -6.78 0.75 27.08
CA ALA A 458 -6.72 -0.54 27.76
C ALA A 458 -5.80 -0.51 29.00
N LYS A 459 -4.64 0.16 28.89
CA LYS A 459 -3.74 0.35 30.04
C LYS A 459 -4.31 1.22 31.15
N HIS A 460 -5.06 2.26 30.77
CA HIS A 460 -5.63 3.19 31.73
C HIS A 460 -6.83 2.56 32.47
N CYS A 461 -7.68 1.84 31.76
CA CYS A 461 -8.94 1.32 32.29
C CYS A 461 -8.85 -0.11 32.85
N SER A 462 -7.76 -0.84 32.61
CA SER A 462 -7.65 -2.26 32.96
C SER A 462 -6.24 -2.66 33.35
N SER A 463 -6.10 -3.83 33.99
CA SER A 463 -4.81 -4.36 34.46
C SER A 463 -4.70 -5.86 34.21
N GLY A 464 -3.47 -6.36 34.11
CA GLY A 464 -3.19 -7.78 33.88
C GLY A 464 -3.90 -8.32 32.63
N ASP A 465 -4.53 -9.48 32.77
CA ASP A 465 -5.24 -10.16 31.67
C ASP A 465 -6.41 -9.33 31.09
N GLU A 466 -6.90 -8.30 31.77
CA GLU A 466 -8.01 -7.49 31.25
C GLU A 466 -7.57 -6.44 30.22
N GLN A 467 -6.25 -6.26 30.01
CA GLN A 467 -5.73 -5.34 29.00
C GLN A 467 -5.82 -5.95 27.59
N LEU A 468 -7.05 -6.07 27.07
CA LEU A 468 -7.32 -6.57 25.72
C LEU A 468 -7.59 -5.43 24.76
N VAL A 469 -7.09 -5.55 23.52
CA VAL A 469 -7.45 -4.66 22.41
C VAL A 469 -7.79 -5.51 21.19
N PHE A 470 -8.93 -5.22 20.56
CA PHE A 470 -9.38 -5.95 19.38
C PHE A 470 -9.03 -5.23 18.07
N ILE A 471 -8.70 -5.99 17.04
CA ILE A 471 -8.35 -5.45 15.72
C ILE A 471 -9.29 -6.06 14.67
N ASN A 472 -9.97 -5.20 13.91
CA ASN A 472 -10.70 -5.58 12.70
C ASN A 472 -9.83 -5.34 11.45
N ALA A 473 -9.26 -6.36 10.83
CA ALA A 473 -9.21 -7.78 11.20
C ALA A 473 -7.87 -8.36 10.77
N TRP A 474 -7.65 -9.66 11.04
CA TRP A 474 -6.54 -10.39 10.43
C TRP A 474 -6.73 -10.45 8.91
N ASN A 475 -7.89 -10.91 8.44
CA ASN A 475 -8.10 -11.33 7.05
C ASN A 475 -9.53 -11.08 6.49
N GLU A 476 -10.17 -9.93 6.75
CA GLU A 476 -11.44 -9.57 6.09
C GLU A 476 -11.20 -8.88 4.74
N TRP A 477 -10.65 -9.63 3.79
CA TRP A 477 -10.18 -9.11 2.51
C TRP A 477 -11.26 -8.47 1.63
N ALA A 478 -12.50 -8.99 1.57
CA ALA A 478 -13.53 -8.38 0.75
C ALA A 478 -14.17 -7.14 1.40
N GLU A 479 -13.76 -6.81 2.63
CA GLU A 479 -14.02 -5.51 3.25
C GLU A 479 -12.75 -4.65 3.33
N GLY A 480 -11.65 -5.05 2.68
CA GLY A 480 -10.37 -4.33 2.78
C GLY A 480 -9.80 -4.24 4.20
N ALA A 481 -10.36 -4.96 5.17
CA ALA A 481 -10.00 -4.90 6.58
C ALA A 481 -9.08 -6.09 6.93
N HIS A 482 -7.80 -5.97 6.58
CA HIS A 482 -6.82 -7.03 6.82
C HIS A 482 -5.50 -6.47 7.38
N LEU A 483 -4.90 -7.25 8.28
CA LEU A 483 -3.51 -7.07 8.74
C LEU A 483 -2.53 -7.79 7.85
N GLU A 484 -2.99 -8.83 7.14
CA GLU A 484 -2.16 -9.61 6.24
C GLU A 484 -1.51 -8.72 5.16
N PRO A 485 -0.25 -9.02 4.77
CA PRO A 485 0.44 -8.21 3.78
C PRO A 485 -0.25 -8.21 2.41
N ASP A 486 -0.42 -7.02 1.84
CA ASP A 486 -0.91 -6.82 0.48
C ASP A 486 0.18 -6.23 -0.44
N THR A 487 -0.13 -6.09 -1.72
CA THR A 487 0.82 -5.54 -2.70
C THR A 487 1.05 -4.04 -2.56
N LYS A 488 0.16 -3.30 -1.90
CA LYS A 488 0.24 -1.83 -1.79
C LYS A 488 1.08 -1.39 -0.60
N PHE A 489 0.82 -1.94 0.57
CA PHE A 489 1.47 -1.58 1.82
C PHE A 489 2.42 -2.66 2.33
N GLY A 490 2.42 -3.87 1.74
CA GLY A 490 3.27 -4.96 2.20
C GLY A 490 3.05 -5.21 3.69
N HIS A 491 4.12 -5.16 4.48
CA HIS A 491 4.06 -5.35 5.93
C HIS A 491 3.65 -4.07 6.69
N GLY A 492 3.20 -3.02 6.01
CA GLY A 492 2.90 -1.72 6.60
C GLY A 492 1.93 -1.76 7.77
N TYR A 493 0.83 -2.53 7.64
CA TYR A 493 -0.14 -2.77 8.72
C TYR A 493 0.52 -3.43 9.93
N LEU A 494 1.23 -4.53 9.72
CA LEU A 494 1.92 -5.29 10.77
C LEU A 494 3.01 -4.48 11.48
N MET A 495 3.78 -3.68 10.71
CA MET A 495 4.78 -2.78 11.28
C MET A 495 4.15 -1.67 12.11
N ALA A 496 3.02 -1.11 11.68
CA ALA A 496 2.24 -0.17 12.47
C ALA A 496 1.74 -0.81 13.77
N THR A 497 1.25 -2.07 13.71
CA THR A 497 0.86 -2.84 14.89
C THR A 497 2.01 -3.00 15.89
N SER A 498 3.18 -3.45 15.43
CA SER A 498 4.37 -3.61 16.28
C SER A 498 4.83 -2.29 16.89
N ARG A 499 4.84 -1.18 16.12
CA ARG A 499 5.21 0.14 16.65
C ARG A 499 4.22 0.65 17.70
N ALA A 500 2.92 0.51 17.46
CA ALA A 500 1.89 0.87 18.42
C ALA A 500 2.02 0.06 19.72
N LEU A 501 2.24 -1.25 19.60
CA LEU A 501 2.42 -2.15 20.74
C LEU A 501 3.70 -1.88 21.51
N GLU A 502 4.83 -1.66 20.85
CA GLU A 502 6.11 -1.44 21.53
C GLU A 502 6.24 -0.03 22.13
N GLY A 503 5.32 0.88 21.79
CA GLY A 503 5.49 2.31 22.06
C GLY A 503 6.59 2.94 21.18
N ASN A 504 7.01 2.24 20.13
CA ASN A 504 7.98 2.73 19.15
C ASN A 504 7.32 3.57 18.04
N THR A 505 6.31 4.34 18.43
CA THR A 505 5.42 5.03 17.51
C THR A 505 6.06 6.26 16.86
N GLY A 506 5.57 6.62 15.67
CA GLY A 506 6.01 7.80 14.94
C GLY A 506 5.69 9.12 15.66
N TRP A 507 6.46 10.17 15.37
CA TRP A 507 6.27 11.49 15.99
C TRP A 507 4.87 12.08 15.73
N LYS A 508 4.27 11.83 14.55
CA LYS A 508 2.90 12.26 14.23
C LYS A 508 1.87 11.63 15.16
N THR A 509 2.01 10.33 15.44
CA THR A 509 1.16 9.62 16.38
C THR A 509 1.31 10.18 17.79
N ILE A 510 2.54 10.43 18.25
CA ILE A 510 2.78 11.05 19.56
C ILE A 510 2.05 12.39 19.68
N LEU A 511 2.20 13.27 18.68
CA LEU A 511 1.52 14.57 18.67
C LEU A 511 -0.01 14.43 18.68
N ASN A 512 -0.55 13.53 17.87
CA ASN A 512 -2.00 13.31 17.83
C ASN A 512 -2.52 12.69 19.12
N LEU A 513 -1.77 11.83 19.80
CA LEU A 513 -2.13 11.33 21.13
C LEU A 513 -2.11 12.46 22.17
N LEU A 514 -1.05 13.28 22.20
CA LEU A 514 -0.96 14.47 23.05
C LEU A 514 -2.08 15.48 22.78
N ARG A 515 -2.69 15.47 21.58
CA ARG A 515 -3.83 16.31 21.25
C ARG A 515 -5.15 15.66 21.69
N TYR A 516 -5.42 14.44 21.22
CA TYR A 516 -6.77 13.88 21.24
C TYR A 516 -7.04 12.87 22.36
N PHE A 517 -6.02 12.25 22.97
CA PHE A 517 -6.25 11.21 23.98
C PHE A 517 -6.93 11.78 25.24
N PRO A 518 -8.05 11.22 25.74
CA PRO A 518 -8.79 11.87 26.83
C PRO A 518 -8.15 11.70 28.22
N TYR A 519 -7.38 10.64 28.46
CA TYR A 519 -6.91 10.26 29.81
C TYR A 519 -5.47 10.70 30.12
N LYS A 520 -5.19 12.00 30.01
CA LYS A 520 -3.82 12.53 30.16
C LYS A 520 -3.52 12.87 31.62
N THR A 521 -2.54 12.20 32.23
CA THR A 521 -1.94 12.64 33.50
C THR A 521 -0.66 13.44 33.24
N PRO A 522 -0.19 14.29 34.19
CA PRO A 522 1.07 15.02 34.03
C PRO A 522 2.26 14.10 33.71
N ASP A 523 2.38 12.97 34.42
CA ASP A 523 3.43 11.98 34.19
C ASP A 523 3.34 11.36 32.79
N TRP A 524 2.12 11.04 32.34
CA TRP A 524 1.87 10.51 31.01
C TRP A 524 2.25 11.53 29.93
N ILE A 525 1.88 12.81 30.10
CA ILE A 525 2.25 13.88 29.16
C ILE A 525 3.77 14.00 29.09
N ASN A 526 4.46 14.07 30.23
CA ASN A 526 5.91 14.17 30.29
C ASN A 526 6.57 12.97 29.62
N GLN A 527 6.08 11.75 29.87
CA GLN A 527 6.60 10.54 29.21
C GLN A 527 6.50 10.61 27.67
N TYR A 528 5.40 11.14 27.13
CA TYR A 528 5.24 11.27 25.68
C TYR A 528 6.01 12.47 25.10
N LEU A 529 6.18 13.55 25.86
CA LEU A 529 7.08 14.65 25.49
C LEU A 529 8.54 14.18 25.45
N ASP A 530 8.98 13.40 26.43
CA ASP A 530 10.32 12.80 26.45
C ASP A 530 10.51 11.86 25.27
N GLN A 531 9.53 11.00 24.97
CA GLN A 531 9.57 10.15 23.78
C GLN A 531 9.65 10.97 22.50
N LEU A 532 8.85 12.03 22.40
CA LEU A 532 8.89 12.94 21.26
C LEU A 532 10.30 13.50 21.13
N GLU A 533 10.85 14.12 22.19
CA GLU A 533 12.20 14.67 22.26
C GLU A 533 13.26 13.64 21.85
N GLN A 534 13.22 12.42 22.36
CA GLN A 534 14.15 11.36 21.95
C GLN A 534 14.06 11.05 20.45
N ARG A 535 12.85 11.05 19.87
CA ARG A 535 12.69 10.91 18.40
C ARG A 535 13.30 12.10 17.68
N ILE A 536 13.14 13.31 18.21
CA ILE A 536 13.78 14.54 17.70
C ILE A 536 15.29 14.40 17.67
N LEU A 537 15.87 14.10 18.82
CA LEU A 537 17.30 13.95 19.00
C LEU A 537 17.85 12.80 18.15
N SER A 538 17.10 11.70 17.97
CA SER A 538 17.52 10.59 17.11
C SER A 538 17.58 10.99 15.62
N GLN A 539 16.62 11.80 15.15
CA GLN A 539 16.63 12.34 13.79
C GLN A 539 17.77 13.34 13.61
N ASP A 540 17.92 14.29 14.54
CA ASP A 540 19.02 15.26 14.53
C ASP A 540 20.39 14.59 14.56
N ARG A 541 20.59 13.56 15.40
CA ARG A 541 21.83 12.75 15.40
C ARG A 541 22.06 12.03 14.08
N SER A 542 21.01 11.50 13.45
CA SER A 542 21.10 10.84 12.15
C SER A 542 21.49 11.84 11.06
N LEU A 543 20.92 13.05 11.10
CA LEU A 543 21.27 14.15 10.20
C LEU A 543 22.70 14.63 10.41
N LYS A 544 23.13 14.83 11.67
CA LYS A 544 24.52 15.20 12.01
C LYS A 544 25.51 14.12 11.60
N ALA A 545 25.17 12.83 11.77
CA ALA A 545 25.99 11.72 11.31
C ALA A 545 26.09 11.72 9.78
N LEU A 546 24.98 11.99 9.07
CA LEU A 546 24.94 12.07 7.62
C LEU A 546 25.73 13.28 7.11
N ALA A 547 25.60 14.45 7.75
CA ALA A 547 26.39 15.65 7.47
C ALA A 547 27.88 15.39 7.71
N LYS A 548 28.24 14.71 8.80
CA LYS A 548 29.64 14.34 9.08
C LYS A 548 30.19 13.30 8.10
N ILE A 549 29.38 12.34 7.64
CA ILE A 549 29.76 11.42 6.56
C ILE A 549 29.99 12.20 5.27
N VAL A 550 29.11 13.15 4.94
CA VAL A 550 29.26 14.05 3.79
C VAL A 550 30.56 14.88 3.87
N GLU A 551 30.87 15.43 5.05
CA GLU A 551 32.12 16.17 5.32
C GLU A 551 33.38 15.27 5.28
N THR A 552 33.29 14.03 5.79
CA THR A 552 34.44 13.13 5.94
C THR A 552 34.74 12.35 4.66
N VAL A 553 33.71 11.97 3.91
CA VAL A 553 33.85 11.27 2.64
C VAL A 553 34.21 12.24 1.52
N GLY A 554 34.01 13.56 1.74
CA GLY A 554 34.34 14.62 0.78
C GLY A 554 33.74 14.28 -0.57
N ILE A 555 32.44 14.53 -0.76
CA ILE A 555 31.68 14.17 -1.97
C ILE A 555 32.61 14.24 -3.20
N PRO A 556 32.98 13.10 -3.81
CA PRO A 556 33.65 13.12 -5.09
C PRO A 556 32.75 13.89 -6.04
N GLN A 557 33.26 14.95 -6.65
CA GLN A 557 32.61 15.56 -7.81
C GLN A 557 32.59 14.50 -8.91
N GLU A 558 31.53 13.70 -8.97
CA GLU A 558 31.34 12.76 -10.07
C GLU A 558 30.98 13.55 -11.34
N ILE A 559 32.02 13.77 -12.13
CA ILE A 559 31.97 14.18 -13.53
C ILE A 559 31.25 13.07 -14.29
N ILE A 560 29.98 13.31 -14.64
CA ILE A 560 29.26 12.45 -15.59
C ILE A 560 29.63 12.91 -17.00
N SER A 561 30.51 12.16 -17.66
CA SER A 561 30.91 12.40 -19.05
C SER A 561 29.90 11.75 -20.01
N PHE A 562 29.27 12.54 -20.88
CA PHE A 562 28.58 12.03 -22.07
C PHE A 562 29.54 12.00 -23.26
N SER A 563 29.86 10.80 -23.75
CA SER A 563 30.29 10.58 -25.14
C SER A 563 29.03 10.09 -25.88
N VAL A 564 28.64 10.55 -27.07
CA VAL A 564 29.26 10.47 -28.40
C VAL A 564 28.58 11.56 -29.28
N PRO A 565 29.22 12.24 -30.26
CA PRO A 565 30.03 11.67 -31.35
C PRO A 565 31.44 12.26 -31.46
N SER A 566 32.45 11.37 -31.45
CA SER A 566 33.89 11.64 -31.68
C SER A 566 34.42 12.97 -31.11
N GLY A 567 34.53 13.05 -29.78
CA GLY A 567 35.38 14.02 -29.09
C GLY A 567 34.70 15.21 -28.40
N LEU A 568 33.36 15.29 -28.36
CA LEU A 568 32.63 16.34 -27.64
C LEU A 568 32.31 15.92 -26.19
N TYR A 569 32.67 16.74 -25.20
CA TYR A 569 32.38 16.52 -23.77
C TYR A 569 31.80 17.79 -23.17
N TRP A 570 30.73 17.67 -22.37
CA TRP A 570 30.07 18.86 -21.86
C TRP A 570 29.18 18.55 -20.66
N ASN A 571 28.89 19.58 -19.85
CA ASN A 571 28.06 19.48 -18.67
C ASN A 571 27.31 20.79 -18.41
N ILE A 572 26.05 20.70 -18.00
CA ILE A 572 25.28 21.81 -17.41
C ILE A 572 25.26 21.60 -15.90
N GLU A 573 25.87 22.53 -15.18
CA GLU A 573 25.90 22.48 -13.72
C GLU A 573 24.51 22.82 -13.20
N SER A 574 23.83 21.84 -12.59
CA SER A 574 22.51 22.02 -12.01
C SER A 574 22.53 23.07 -10.90
N PHE A 575 21.45 23.85 -10.82
CA PHE A 575 21.26 24.89 -9.82
C PHE A 575 21.33 24.35 -8.39
N PRO A 576 21.91 25.08 -7.42
CA PRO A 576 21.52 24.90 -6.03
C PRO A 576 20.02 25.23 -5.88
N PRO A 577 19.25 24.53 -5.02
CA PRO A 577 17.82 24.79 -4.84
C PRO A 577 17.47 26.23 -4.40
N ASP A 578 18.47 27.00 -3.92
CA ASP A 578 18.29 28.35 -3.41
C ASP A 578 18.76 29.47 -4.36
N ALA A 579 18.90 29.21 -5.66
CA ALA A 579 19.21 30.28 -6.61
C ALA A 579 17.95 31.11 -6.93
N ASP A 580 17.88 32.34 -6.42
CA ASP A 580 16.85 33.36 -6.67
C ASP A 580 16.43 33.42 -8.16
N VAL A 581 15.32 32.77 -8.51
CA VAL A 581 14.62 33.00 -9.78
C VAL A 581 13.77 34.26 -9.61
N TYR A 582 14.36 35.42 -9.87
CA TYR A 582 13.55 36.59 -10.17
C TYR A 582 12.80 36.30 -11.48
N MET A 583 11.46 36.38 -11.47
CA MET A 583 10.52 36.06 -12.56
C MET A 583 10.76 36.80 -13.92
N THR A 584 11.92 37.41 -14.13
CA THR A 584 12.30 38.16 -15.33
C THR A 584 13.52 37.59 -16.05
N SER A 585 14.20 36.57 -15.50
CA SER A 585 15.44 36.03 -16.10
C SER A 585 15.83 34.61 -15.68
N ILE A 586 16.51 33.86 -16.55
CA ILE A 586 17.05 32.50 -16.32
C ILE A 586 18.57 32.51 -16.51
N VAL A 587 19.34 31.80 -15.67
CA VAL A 587 20.81 31.70 -15.77
C VAL A 587 21.23 30.30 -16.20
N PHE A 588 22.08 30.14 -17.21
CA PHE A 588 22.66 28.87 -17.64
C PHE A 588 24.15 28.85 -17.33
N LYS A 589 24.63 27.79 -16.66
CA LYS A 589 26.03 27.61 -16.30
C LYS A 589 26.49 26.19 -16.64
N GLY A 590 27.72 26.05 -17.13
CA GLY A 590 28.27 24.74 -17.47
C GLY A 590 29.69 24.83 -18.01
N TRP A 591 30.15 23.74 -18.60
CA TRP A 591 31.39 23.69 -19.35
C TRP A 591 31.25 22.81 -20.58
N ILE A 592 32.07 23.07 -21.60
CA ILE A 592 32.03 22.32 -22.85
C ILE A 592 33.39 22.29 -23.55
N LEU A 593 33.72 21.12 -24.08
CA LEU A 593 34.99 20.76 -24.73
C LEU A 593 34.71 20.01 -26.02
N ASN A 594 35.60 20.18 -27.00
CA ASN A 594 35.63 19.35 -28.20
C ASN A 594 37.08 19.05 -28.58
N GLU A 595 37.42 17.78 -28.76
CA GLU A 595 38.78 17.31 -29.06
C GLU A 595 39.28 17.75 -30.44
N LYS A 596 38.37 18.00 -31.40
CA LYS A 596 38.73 18.25 -32.80
C LYS A 596 38.79 19.73 -33.17
N THR A 597 37.79 20.50 -32.74
CA THR A 597 37.65 21.92 -33.11
C THR A 597 37.25 22.70 -31.86
N PRO A 598 38.00 23.75 -31.45
CA PRO A 598 37.65 24.55 -30.28
C PRO A 598 36.25 25.16 -30.38
N ILE A 599 35.67 25.43 -29.21
CA ILE A 599 34.31 25.94 -29.10
C ILE A 599 34.38 27.44 -28.88
N LYS A 600 33.70 28.17 -29.76
CA LYS A 600 33.69 29.62 -29.78
C LYS A 600 32.65 30.20 -28.81
N SER A 601 31.46 29.60 -28.78
CA SER A 601 30.36 30.08 -27.95
C SER A 601 29.26 29.04 -27.80
N VAL A 602 28.42 29.18 -26.77
CA VAL A 602 27.13 28.52 -26.65
C VAL A 602 26.02 29.48 -27.01
N GLU A 603 25.07 28.99 -27.79
CA GLU A 603 23.85 29.69 -28.16
C GLU A 603 22.64 29.07 -27.48
N ILE A 604 21.76 29.94 -27.02
CA ILE A 604 20.46 29.59 -26.44
C ILE A 604 19.39 30.11 -27.39
N LEU A 605 18.58 29.20 -27.90
CA LEU A 605 17.46 29.51 -28.78
C LEU A 605 16.14 29.25 -28.06
N SER A 606 15.11 30.05 -28.31
CA SER A 606 13.74 29.76 -27.89
C SER A 606 12.81 29.87 -29.09
N LYS A 607 11.95 28.85 -29.29
CA LYS A 607 11.08 28.73 -30.47
C LYS A 607 11.84 28.93 -31.80
N GLY A 608 13.08 28.45 -31.86
CA GLY A 608 13.97 28.56 -33.03
C GLY A 608 14.63 29.93 -33.24
N ARG A 609 14.42 30.92 -32.37
CA ARG A 609 15.10 32.23 -32.44
C ARG A 609 16.25 32.28 -31.46
N LEU A 610 17.40 32.82 -31.88
CA LEU A 610 18.53 33.06 -30.98
C LEU A 610 18.14 34.10 -29.92
N VAL A 611 18.17 33.69 -28.66
CA VAL A 611 17.82 34.55 -27.51
C VAL A 611 19.10 35.10 -26.89
N GLN A 612 20.14 34.29 -26.78
CA GLN A 612 21.42 34.69 -26.17
C GLN A 612 22.57 33.87 -26.76
N ARG A 613 23.72 34.52 -26.97
CA ARG A 613 25.00 33.86 -27.31
C ARG A 613 26.03 34.22 -26.24
N THR A 614 26.82 33.25 -25.82
CA THR A 614 27.79 33.40 -24.73
C THR A 614 29.12 32.73 -25.08
N PRO A 615 30.26 33.43 -24.93
CA PRO A 615 31.57 32.83 -25.20
C PRO A 615 31.89 31.70 -24.21
N ILE A 616 32.76 30.78 -24.63
CA ILE A 616 33.35 29.77 -23.77
C ILE A 616 34.73 30.28 -23.34
N ASP A 617 34.77 31.00 -22.22
CA ASP A 617 35.98 31.66 -21.72
C ASP A 617 36.14 31.61 -20.19
N GLN A 618 35.25 30.91 -19.48
CA GLN A 618 35.35 30.82 -18.03
C GLN A 618 36.36 29.78 -17.59
N GLN A 619 37.19 30.17 -16.63
CA GLN A 619 38.26 29.32 -16.16
C GLN A 619 37.75 28.11 -15.37
N ARG A 620 38.20 26.91 -15.75
CA ARG A 620 37.82 25.61 -15.20
C ARG A 620 39.03 24.70 -15.05
N LEU A 621 39.84 25.00 -14.04
CA LEU A 621 41.03 24.21 -13.71
C LEU A 621 40.70 22.78 -13.28
N ASP A 622 39.54 22.60 -12.64
CA ASP A 622 38.97 21.29 -12.34
C ASP A 622 38.75 20.48 -13.62
N VAL A 623 38.12 21.07 -14.65
CA VAL A 623 37.90 20.40 -15.94
C VAL A 623 39.24 20.15 -16.65
N ALA A 624 40.17 21.09 -16.61
CA ALA A 624 41.52 20.91 -17.19
C ALA A 624 42.32 19.79 -16.54
N ASN A 625 42.14 19.54 -15.25
CA ASN A 625 42.83 18.45 -14.56
C ASN A 625 42.35 17.08 -15.05
N PHE A 626 41.05 16.92 -15.33
CA PHE A 626 40.46 15.68 -15.83
C PHE A 626 40.60 15.52 -17.34
N HIS A 627 40.62 16.62 -18.09
CA HIS A 627 40.73 16.65 -19.56
C HIS A 627 42.00 17.36 -20.03
N SER A 628 43.13 17.09 -19.36
CA SER A 628 44.42 17.78 -19.58
C SER A 628 45.01 17.64 -20.98
N THR A 629 44.53 16.66 -21.76
CA THR A 629 44.95 16.42 -23.14
C THR A 629 44.15 17.21 -24.18
N ILE A 630 43.06 17.89 -23.78
CA ILE A 630 42.21 18.68 -24.68
C ILE A 630 42.61 20.16 -24.58
N PRO A 631 43.13 20.78 -25.66
CA PRO A 631 43.53 22.19 -25.65
C PRO A 631 42.37 23.12 -25.30
N GLY A 632 42.59 24.03 -24.34
CA GLY A 632 41.58 25.01 -23.90
C GLY A 632 40.63 24.50 -22.82
N ALA A 633 40.90 23.32 -22.24
CA ALA A 633 40.06 22.76 -21.18
C ALA A 633 39.97 23.65 -19.93
N GLU A 634 41.02 24.41 -19.67
CA GLU A 634 41.11 25.38 -18.58
C GLU A 634 40.20 26.60 -18.77
N ASN A 635 39.65 26.86 -19.95
CA ASN A 635 38.75 27.99 -20.23
C ASN A 635 37.40 27.52 -20.79
N SER A 636 37.01 26.29 -20.48
CA SER A 636 35.86 25.60 -21.07
C SER A 636 34.50 25.97 -20.48
N GLY A 637 34.48 26.80 -19.44
CA GLY A 637 33.24 27.16 -18.74
C GLY A 637 32.45 28.24 -19.47
N PHE A 638 31.14 28.26 -19.22
CA PHE A 638 30.25 29.36 -19.58
C PHE A 638 29.24 29.65 -18.49
N LEU A 639 28.83 30.92 -18.42
CA LEU A 639 27.72 31.41 -17.60
C LEU A 639 26.97 32.46 -18.40
N THR A 640 25.66 32.37 -18.45
CA THR A 640 24.85 33.34 -19.17
C THR A 640 23.50 33.56 -18.55
N LYS A 641 22.99 34.78 -18.66
CA LYS A 641 21.69 35.18 -18.12
C LYS A 641 20.79 35.62 -19.27
N VAL A 642 19.68 34.93 -19.43
CA VAL A 642 18.63 35.21 -20.41
C VAL A 642 17.52 36.00 -19.72
N ASN A 643 17.37 37.27 -20.06
CA ASN A 643 16.24 38.08 -19.57
C ASN A 643 15.06 37.91 -20.53
N ASN A 644 13.89 37.50 -20.04
CA ASN A 644 12.71 37.34 -20.88
C ASN A 644 11.44 37.77 -20.12
N PRO A 645 10.79 38.89 -20.51
CA PRO A 645 9.55 39.35 -19.89
C PRO A 645 8.32 38.51 -20.26
N GLU A 646 8.41 37.58 -21.22
CA GLU A 646 7.31 36.70 -21.66
C GLU A 646 7.52 35.21 -21.32
N LEU A 647 8.15 34.89 -20.19
CA LEU A 647 8.27 33.51 -19.71
C LEU A 647 6.89 32.94 -19.36
N LYS A 648 6.20 32.39 -20.35
CA LYS A 648 4.97 31.60 -20.17
C LYS A 648 5.33 30.15 -19.85
N SER A 649 4.42 29.45 -19.17
CA SER A 649 4.50 28.00 -18.99
C SER A 649 4.72 27.31 -20.36
N ASN A 650 5.59 26.30 -20.38
CA ASN A 650 5.98 25.54 -21.58
C ASN A 650 6.86 26.30 -22.59
N THR A 651 7.72 27.21 -22.11
CA THR A 651 8.76 27.82 -22.97
C THR A 651 9.94 26.86 -23.11
N GLU A 652 10.32 26.49 -24.32
CA GLU A 652 11.49 25.62 -24.55
C GLU A 652 12.72 26.44 -24.94
N PHE A 653 13.87 26.07 -24.37
CA PHE A 653 15.19 26.58 -24.73
C PHE A 653 16.04 25.47 -25.34
N LYS A 654 16.66 25.72 -26.48
CA LYS A 654 17.61 24.82 -27.13
C LYS A 654 19.01 25.38 -26.96
N LEU A 655 19.92 24.58 -26.42
CA LEU A 655 21.34 24.91 -26.33
C LEU A 655 22.10 24.28 -27.49
N GLN A 656 22.97 25.03 -28.11
CA GLN A 656 23.90 24.53 -29.12
C GLN A 656 25.29 25.16 -28.97
N ALA A 657 26.33 24.36 -29.20
CA ALA A 657 27.70 24.84 -29.30
C ALA A 657 27.95 25.36 -30.72
N VAL A 658 28.69 26.46 -30.82
CA VAL A 658 29.21 26.99 -32.08
C VAL A 658 30.72 26.78 -32.06
N LEU A 659 31.21 25.97 -33.00
CA LEU A 659 32.63 25.74 -33.19
C LEU A 659 33.30 26.94 -33.89
N GLU A 660 34.63 27.01 -33.87
CA GLU A 660 35.37 28.08 -34.58
C GLU A 660 35.11 28.11 -36.10
N ASP A 661 34.82 26.95 -36.71
CA ASP A 661 34.42 26.84 -38.13
C ASP A 661 32.95 27.26 -38.38
N ASN A 662 32.24 27.73 -37.35
CA ASN A 662 30.83 28.09 -37.30
C ASN A 662 29.85 26.92 -37.45
N THR A 663 30.31 25.67 -37.35
CA THR A 663 29.43 24.51 -37.23
C THR A 663 28.66 24.59 -35.91
N CYS A 664 27.35 24.39 -35.97
CA CYS A 664 26.48 24.38 -34.80
C CYS A 664 26.17 22.93 -34.38
N ILE A 665 26.54 22.56 -33.15
CA ILE A 665 26.29 21.24 -32.59
C ILE A 665 25.22 21.35 -31.51
N PRO A 666 24.06 20.68 -31.65
CA PRO A 666 23.03 20.69 -30.61
C PRO A 666 23.54 19.99 -29.35
N LEU A 667 23.31 20.60 -28.18
CA LEU A 667 23.76 20.10 -26.89
C LEU A 667 22.60 19.51 -26.09
N ALA A 668 21.59 20.33 -25.80
CA ALA A 668 20.41 19.90 -25.07
C ALA A 668 19.17 20.73 -25.41
N LEU A 669 18.02 20.16 -25.11
CA LEU A 669 16.73 20.83 -25.08
C LEU A 669 16.30 20.96 -23.61
N ILE A 670 15.99 22.17 -23.17
CA ILE A 670 15.66 22.50 -21.78
C ILE A 670 14.24 23.08 -21.75
N PRO A 671 13.23 22.29 -21.30
CA PRO A 671 11.87 22.76 -21.15
C PRO A 671 11.70 23.58 -19.87
N PHE A 672 11.13 24.79 -19.96
CA PHE A 672 10.74 25.62 -18.82
C PHE A 672 9.27 25.41 -18.46
N LYS A 673 9.02 24.79 -17.29
CA LYS A 673 7.69 24.64 -16.68
C LYS A 673 7.59 25.59 -15.48
N SER A 674 6.58 26.46 -15.42
CA SER A 674 6.34 27.28 -14.22
C SER A 674 5.69 26.42 -13.14
N GLY A 675 6.27 26.37 -11.94
CA GLY A 675 5.78 25.51 -10.87
C GLY A 675 6.06 26.07 -9.47
N PHE A 676 5.54 27.26 -9.18
CA PHE A 676 5.28 27.69 -7.80
C PHE A 676 3.88 28.31 -7.76
N GLN A 677 2.90 27.55 -7.27
CA GLN A 677 1.66 28.08 -6.72
C GLN A 677 1.61 27.67 -5.24
N LEU A 678 1.44 28.66 -4.37
CA LEU A 678 1.19 28.47 -2.93
C LEU A 678 -0.07 27.63 -2.72
N LEU A 679 0.05 26.71 -1.76
CA LEU A 679 -0.99 25.90 -1.11
C LEU A 679 -2.42 26.50 -1.17
N GLY A 680 -3.37 25.73 -1.72
CA GLY A 680 -4.80 25.94 -1.51
C GLY A 680 -5.71 25.24 -2.52
N ILE A 681 -6.29 24.11 -2.09
CA ILE A 681 -7.51 23.45 -2.60
C ILE A 681 -7.37 22.61 -3.89
N ASP A 682 -8.00 21.43 -3.81
CA ASP A 682 -8.07 20.32 -4.76
C ASP A 682 -8.46 20.69 -6.21
N ASN A 683 -7.87 19.96 -7.17
CA ASN A 683 -8.63 19.20 -8.16
C ASN A 683 -7.75 18.22 -8.96
N PHE A 684 -8.36 17.08 -9.26
CA PHE A 684 -7.90 15.92 -10.02
C PHE A 684 -6.90 16.15 -11.16
N GLU A 685 -5.88 15.28 -11.16
CA GLU A 685 -5.02 14.79 -12.24
C GLU A 685 -4.86 15.63 -13.53
N GLN A 686 -3.78 16.43 -13.56
CA GLN A 686 -2.99 16.62 -14.78
C GLN A 686 -1.79 15.65 -14.76
N THR A 687 -1.81 14.72 -15.71
CA THR A 687 -0.73 13.83 -16.15
C THR A 687 0.67 14.47 -16.21
N LEU A 688 1.63 13.89 -15.46
CA LEU A 688 3.06 13.78 -15.79
C LEU A 688 3.20 12.44 -16.54
N LEU A 689 3.58 12.32 -17.83
CA LEU A 689 4.82 12.73 -18.49
C LEU A 689 6.04 12.58 -17.60
N ASP A 690 6.79 11.51 -17.83
CA ASP A 690 8.21 11.52 -18.16
C ASP A 690 8.52 10.10 -18.70
N SER A 691 9.37 9.83 -19.67
CA SER A 691 10.44 10.56 -20.34
C SER A 691 11.09 9.56 -21.31
N GLU A 692 11.90 10.01 -22.27
CA GLU A 692 13.14 9.30 -22.58
C GLU A 692 14.26 10.24 -22.15
N GLY A 693 14.99 9.95 -21.08
CA GLY A 693 16.18 9.09 -21.04
C GLY A 693 17.38 10.04 -20.77
N TRP A 694 18.28 9.81 -19.80
CA TRP A 694 19.12 8.63 -19.60
C TRP A 694 19.66 8.51 -18.16
N GLN A 695 19.97 7.27 -17.75
CA GLN A 695 20.64 6.81 -16.52
C GLN A 695 22.06 6.26 -16.81
N VAL A 696 23.00 6.31 -15.83
CA VAL A 696 24.09 5.32 -15.62
C VAL A 696 24.39 5.17 -14.10
N ILE A 697 24.86 3.97 -13.71
CA ILE A 697 24.84 3.29 -12.39
C ILE A 697 26.25 3.13 -11.77
N LEU A 698 26.38 3.14 -10.42
CA LEU A 698 27.40 2.40 -9.66
C LEU A 698 26.85 1.80 -8.35
N ASN A 699 27.22 0.55 -8.05
CA ASN A 699 27.08 -0.12 -6.74
C ASN A 699 28.24 -1.14 -6.60
N PRO A 700 28.91 -1.30 -5.44
CA PRO A 700 28.47 -2.32 -4.50
C PRO A 700 28.72 -2.00 -3.00
N LEU A 701 27.64 -1.97 -2.21
CA LEU A 701 27.58 -2.64 -0.90
C LEU A 701 26.33 -3.54 -0.89
N ARG A 702 26.55 -4.86 -0.92
CA ARG A 702 25.47 -5.85 -0.77
C ARG A 702 24.92 -5.78 0.65
N GLY A 703 23.62 -5.50 0.78
CA GLY A 703 22.83 -5.80 1.97
C GLY A 703 21.80 -4.76 2.39
N ILE A 704 21.72 -3.60 1.74
CA ILE A 704 20.68 -2.60 1.97
C ILE A 704 20.22 -2.11 0.60
N ALA A 705 18.94 -2.28 0.28
CA ALA A 705 18.36 -1.79 -0.96
C ALA A 705 18.42 -0.25 -0.97
N ILE A 706 19.21 0.30 -1.88
CA ILE A 706 19.43 1.73 -2.06
C ILE A 706 18.33 2.25 -2.98
N GLU A 707 17.31 2.86 -2.40
CA GLU A 707 16.37 3.73 -3.09
C GLU A 707 16.97 5.15 -3.18
N SER A 708 16.88 5.72 -4.38
CA SER A 708 17.42 7.00 -4.91
C SER A 708 17.93 8.08 -3.93
N ASP A 709 19.03 8.74 -4.29
CA ASP A 709 19.52 9.96 -3.63
C ASP A 709 18.55 11.15 -3.71
N VAL A 710 17.55 11.09 -4.61
CA VAL A 710 16.38 11.98 -4.64
C VAL A 710 15.45 11.71 -3.46
N TYR A 711 15.25 10.45 -3.07
CA TYR A 711 14.52 10.11 -1.84
C TYR A 711 15.30 10.55 -0.60
N ARG A 712 16.64 10.53 -0.66
CA ARG A 712 17.54 10.98 0.42
C ARG A 712 17.51 12.50 0.61
N TRP A 713 17.61 13.28 -0.48
CA TRP A 713 17.47 14.74 -0.44
C TRP A 713 16.04 15.20 -0.15
N HIS A 714 15.03 14.51 -0.69
CA HIS A 714 13.63 14.75 -0.33
C HIS A 714 13.33 14.33 1.11
N LEU A 715 14.01 13.31 1.65
CA LEU A 715 13.98 13.00 3.08
C LEU A 715 14.63 14.12 3.88
N LEU A 716 15.78 14.66 3.45
CA LEU A 716 16.52 15.72 4.13
C LEU A 716 15.75 17.03 4.14
N GLU A 717 15.12 17.41 3.02
CA GLU A 717 14.28 18.61 2.91
C GLU A 717 12.93 18.41 3.64
N LYS A 718 12.33 17.22 3.59
CA LYS A 718 11.22 16.86 4.50
C LYS A 718 11.67 16.85 5.94
N LEU A 719 12.88 16.41 6.27
CA LEU A 719 13.42 16.36 7.62
C LEU A 719 13.68 17.77 8.13
N GLU A 720 14.21 18.67 7.29
CA GLU A 720 14.47 20.07 7.59
C GLU A 720 13.17 20.86 7.71
N LYS A 721 12.18 20.67 6.81
CA LYS A 721 10.83 21.22 6.97
C LYS A 721 10.10 20.62 8.17
N ASN A 722 10.28 19.33 8.46
CA ASN A 722 9.73 18.70 9.66
C ASN A 722 10.49 19.13 10.93
N ILE A 723 11.75 19.56 10.85
CA ILE A 723 12.52 20.14 11.96
C ILE A 723 12.09 21.57 12.19
N GLN A 724 11.93 22.39 11.14
CA GLN A 724 11.42 23.74 11.25
C GLN A 724 9.98 23.75 11.78
N ALA A 725 9.08 22.93 11.22
CA ALA A 725 7.72 22.78 11.71
C ALA A 725 7.66 22.26 13.16
N LYS A 726 8.69 21.55 13.61
CA LYS A 726 8.83 20.98 14.94
C LYS A 726 9.47 21.94 15.93
N GLU A 727 10.39 22.79 15.50
CA GLU A 727 10.87 23.94 16.26
C GLU A 727 9.74 24.95 16.46
N ASP A 728 8.95 25.20 15.40
CA ASP A 728 7.75 26.02 15.46
C ASP A 728 6.67 25.39 16.35
N LEU A 729 6.47 24.07 16.28
CA LEU A 729 5.52 23.37 17.16
C LEU A 729 6.01 23.29 18.61
N ILE A 730 7.29 23.03 18.87
CA ILE A 730 7.89 23.09 20.22
C ILE A 730 7.75 24.50 20.77
N LYS A 731 7.99 25.52 19.96
CA LYS A 731 7.83 26.92 20.37
C LYS A 731 6.38 27.24 20.67
N VAL A 732 5.44 26.84 19.81
CA VAL A 732 3.99 27.02 20.04
C VAL A 732 3.52 26.23 21.25
N MET A 733 3.97 24.99 21.46
CA MET A 733 3.63 24.16 22.61
C MET A 733 4.28 24.67 23.90
N SER A 734 5.52 25.14 23.86
CA SER A 734 6.21 25.77 24.98
C SER A 734 5.56 27.10 25.35
N ASP A 735 5.11 27.88 24.36
CA ASP A 735 4.35 29.12 24.56
C ASP A 735 2.93 28.83 25.07
N PHE A 736 2.31 27.73 24.65
CA PHE A 736 1.01 27.27 25.13
C PHE A 736 1.10 26.76 26.58
N LEU A 737 2.06 25.88 26.88
CA LEU A 737 2.31 25.33 28.21
C LEU A 737 2.84 26.39 29.20
N GLY A 738 3.64 27.35 28.72
CA GLY A 738 4.10 28.49 29.52
C GLY A 738 3.02 29.52 29.85
N LYS A 739 1.88 29.50 29.14
CA LYS A 739 0.70 30.34 29.40
C LYS A 739 -0.33 29.66 30.30
N ILE A 740 -0.22 28.36 30.53
CA ILE A 740 -1.03 27.66 31.54
C ILE A 740 -0.42 28.01 32.90
N SER A 741 -0.94 29.03 33.57
CA SER A 741 -0.64 29.26 34.99
C SER A 741 -1.12 28.03 35.77
N ALA A 742 -0.46 27.76 36.91
CA ALA A 742 -0.78 26.64 37.80
C ALA A 742 -2.26 26.61 38.30
N GLU A 743 -3.07 27.62 37.98
CA GLU A 743 -4.49 27.73 38.32
C GLU A 743 -5.43 27.12 37.26
N CYS A 744 -4.97 26.80 36.05
CA CYS A 744 -5.82 26.20 34.99
C CYS A 744 -5.78 24.65 34.92
N LEU A 745 -5.11 23.98 35.87
CA LEU A 745 -5.00 22.51 35.89
C LEU A 745 -6.11 21.81 36.71
N PHE A 746 -7.16 22.54 37.12
CA PHE A 746 -8.21 22.01 38.00
C PHE A 746 -9.66 22.13 37.50
N ASP A 747 -9.91 22.60 36.27
CA ASP A 747 -11.25 22.60 35.65
C ASP A 747 -11.27 21.77 34.34
#